data_AF-A0A7D9JB41-F1
#
_entry.id   AF-A0A7D9JB41-F1
#
_cell.length_a   1.000
_cell.length_b   1.000
_cell.length_c   1.000
_cell.angle_alpha   90.00
_cell.angle_beta   90.00
_cell.angle_gamma   90.00
#
_symmetry.space_group_name_H-M   'P 1'
#
loop_
_entity.id
_entity.type
_entity.pdbx_description
1 polymer ?
#
loop_
_entity_poly.entity_id
_entity_poly.type
_entity_poly.pdbx_seq_one_letter_code
_entity_poly.pdbx_strand_id
1 'polypeptide(L)'
;MEVFKTSWETQVHLLVDSVDEITGIDEFLIVSENHIGEDVETCIQALKQRDVESFDRSAGLVRGRTERVISVVMAEMENFERGPYTEGVEKTVRSLKEDIIPRFADVVESTVETLSQNPRAKIDEERVIQTSQLVYDAIRDVRKAVELKTKRYADGGVMGMEEIYTAEVRRQQELAIAKEEAAYQQLQAAGKVHYDIRASGGDDIGGMGVASIKVNGVEYCHKRLGHNVVVLDPAGQFVASRNFDTTTQEGGVAMGRFLDELPEDHIVLIATQDTTGVGAEHAGPALERLGAKGPFNPGYRSSWAFAGYTGPDAKPWIREESRPAEEGPTLVSNLIYTPAYEQGKIKIVIRAEGSDDPDKQGYCSIKVNGVERSSRTRGHNLVVLDDSGNFITSSSFDTGDASKDEGIAMARFLDGLPNERIVLISTQDTKGVGVNEAKDSLARIGATGNVNPGPGGSWVFMGYTGPDAVDWVTQMARPRHKGPCVVSEFITLPAAVKAVEEEQVRPSSMGEVEGFEYEGEGGNESDDEEDVSIHDMSDRAKMRNLPAEEKAKIERLSTELRSEKSRFENMLSQWDESGNEIVVLAKKMCMMMMDMSDFTRGAGPLKTTMDVITAAKRIARAGARMNQLATEVAEKCAHSQSKNDLLAYIQRISLFSHQLTITSRVKADIQTISGVEVVSALESATSLIMSAKNLMNAVILTVKASYVASTKFRGSNKSAINWKMRAPGKKPLISSQPSEDSYSRVPAKSTRHREQTPLQALSEFDTQAPRKRTDF
;
A
#
# COMPACT_ATOMS: atom_id res chain seq x y z
N MET A 1 -8.16 18.20 -55.31
CA MET A 1 -7.46 17.90 -54.05
C MET A 1 -8.20 18.46 -52.84
N GLU A 2 -8.62 19.72 -52.83
CA GLU A 2 -9.39 20.28 -51.69
C GLU A 2 -10.68 19.52 -51.38
N VAL A 3 -11.49 19.17 -52.38
CA VAL A 3 -12.71 18.36 -52.18
C VAL A 3 -12.42 17.02 -51.50
N PHE A 4 -11.31 16.36 -51.86
CA PHE A 4 -10.88 15.11 -51.23
C PHE A 4 -10.35 15.32 -49.81
N LYS A 5 -9.62 16.41 -49.57
CA LYS A 5 -9.14 16.79 -48.23
C LYS A 5 -10.31 17.01 -47.28
N THR A 6 -11.27 17.85 -47.67
CA THR A 6 -12.46 18.14 -46.86
C THR A 6 -13.30 16.88 -46.64
N SER A 7 -13.50 16.08 -47.69
CA SER A 7 -14.24 14.81 -47.55
C SER A 7 -13.53 13.82 -46.61
N TRP A 8 -12.19 13.75 -46.64
CA TRP A 8 -11.42 12.92 -45.74
C TRP A 8 -11.53 13.40 -44.29
N GLU A 9 -11.33 14.70 -44.05
CA GLU A 9 -11.48 15.31 -42.73
C GLU A 9 -12.87 15.06 -42.14
N THR A 10 -13.94 15.27 -42.92
CA THR A 10 -15.31 14.97 -42.46
C THR A 10 -15.50 13.50 -42.10
N GLN A 11 -14.99 12.57 -42.89
CA GLN A 11 -15.15 11.13 -42.62
C GLN A 11 -14.34 10.68 -41.40
N VAL A 12 -13.15 11.26 -41.19
CA VAL A 12 -12.34 11.00 -39.99
C VAL A 12 -13.06 11.53 -38.75
N HIS A 13 -13.60 12.76 -38.78
CA HIS A 13 -14.38 13.30 -37.66
C HIS A 13 -15.59 12.42 -37.33
N LEU A 14 -16.37 12.01 -38.34
CA LEU A 14 -17.51 11.13 -38.14
C LEU A 14 -17.13 9.79 -37.50
N LEU A 15 -16.00 9.21 -37.94
CA LEU A 15 -15.48 7.97 -37.35
C LEU A 15 -15.05 8.18 -35.89
N VAL A 16 -14.36 9.28 -35.59
CA VAL A 16 -13.90 9.62 -34.24
C VAL A 16 -15.10 9.80 -33.30
N ASP A 17 -16.11 10.57 -33.71
CA ASP A 17 -17.33 10.79 -32.92
C ASP A 17 -18.09 9.47 -32.69
N SER A 18 -18.16 8.61 -33.72
CA SER A 18 -18.78 7.28 -33.58
C SER A 18 -18.03 6.36 -32.61
N VAL A 19 -16.70 6.50 -32.50
CA VAL A 19 -15.88 5.76 -31.54
C VAL A 19 -16.06 6.35 -30.13
N ASP A 20 -16.20 7.66 -30.00
CA ASP A 20 -16.49 8.31 -28.72
C ASP A 20 -17.83 7.88 -28.15
N GLU A 21 -18.88 7.79 -28.98
CA GLU A 21 -20.21 7.34 -28.52
C GLU A 21 -20.22 5.93 -27.90
N ILE A 22 -19.29 5.06 -28.33
CA ILE A 22 -19.19 3.68 -27.83
C ILE A 22 -18.15 3.53 -26.71
N THR A 23 -17.37 4.57 -26.42
CA THR A 23 -16.35 4.56 -25.36
C THR A 23 -16.79 5.41 -24.18
N GLY A 24 -16.56 4.92 -22.96
CA GLY A 24 -16.94 5.69 -21.76
C GLY A 24 -16.01 6.88 -21.56
N ILE A 25 -16.57 8.08 -21.29
CA ILE A 25 -15.78 9.30 -21.04
C ILE A 25 -14.78 9.09 -19.89
N ASP A 26 -15.14 8.35 -18.84
CA ASP A 26 -14.26 8.10 -17.70
C ASP A 26 -13.03 7.28 -18.11
N GLU A 27 -13.22 6.23 -18.92
CA GLU A 27 -12.12 5.40 -19.44
C GLU A 27 -11.22 6.22 -20.38
N PHE A 28 -11.82 7.06 -21.24
CA PHE A 28 -11.10 7.96 -22.13
C PHE A 28 -10.24 8.98 -21.35
N LEU A 29 -10.78 9.58 -20.29
CA LEU A 29 -10.08 10.57 -19.47
C LEU A 29 -8.92 9.96 -18.68
N ILE A 30 -9.09 8.77 -18.09
CA ILE A 30 -8.01 8.06 -17.39
C ILE A 30 -6.86 7.74 -18.36
N VAL A 31 -7.19 7.20 -19.53
CA VAL A 31 -6.17 6.86 -20.53
C VAL A 31 -5.48 8.12 -21.06
N SER A 32 -6.22 9.21 -21.24
CA SER A 32 -5.68 10.48 -21.72
C SER A 32 -4.77 11.15 -20.67
N GLU A 33 -5.16 11.15 -19.39
CA GLU A 33 -4.32 11.64 -18.27
C GLU A 33 -2.97 10.91 -18.25
N ASN A 34 -2.98 9.58 -18.32
CA ASN A 34 -1.76 8.78 -18.28
C ASN A 34 -0.83 9.09 -19.46
N HIS A 35 -1.35 9.10 -20.68
CA HIS A 35 -0.53 9.38 -21.84
C HIS A 35 -0.02 10.84 -21.90
N ILE A 36 -0.82 11.80 -21.43
CA ILE A 36 -0.36 13.19 -21.31
C ILE A 36 0.76 13.28 -20.27
N GLY A 37 0.68 12.51 -19.18
CA GLY A 37 1.78 12.37 -18.22
C GLY A 37 3.06 11.81 -18.87
N GLU A 38 2.95 10.70 -19.60
CA GLU A 38 4.07 10.09 -20.33
C GLU A 38 4.67 11.05 -21.38
N ASP A 39 3.83 11.77 -22.10
CA ASP A 39 4.27 12.77 -23.09
C ASP A 39 4.96 13.95 -22.38
N VAL A 40 4.46 14.42 -21.23
CA VAL A 40 5.13 15.47 -20.43
C VAL A 40 6.49 15.00 -19.89
N GLU A 41 6.60 13.77 -19.42
CA GLU A 41 7.88 13.19 -18.98
C GLU A 41 8.88 13.09 -20.13
N THR A 42 8.42 12.61 -21.29
CA THR A 42 9.22 12.54 -22.52
C THR A 42 9.69 13.92 -22.95
N CYS A 43 8.82 14.93 -22.86
CA CYS A 43 9.13 16.32 -23.15
C CYS A 43 10.24 16.86 -22.23
N ILE A 44 10.12 16.64 -20.92
CA ILE A 44 11.13 17.06 -19.93
C ILE A 44 12.46 16.30 -20.14
N GLN A 45 12.41 15.02 -20.48
CA GLN A 45 13.59 14.22 -20.75
C GLN A 45 14.32 14.69 -22.02
N ALA A 46 13.58 14.98 -23.10
CA ALA A 46 14.12 15.52 -24.33
C ALA A 46 14.78 16.90 -24.10
N LEU A 47 14.17 17.75 -23.26
CA LEU A 47 14.77 19.03 -22.85
C LEU A 47 16.11 18.83 -22.15
N LYS A 48 16.17 17.92 -21.16
CA LYS A 48 17.42 17.59 -20.43
C LYS A 48 18.51 17.05 -21.34
N GLN A 49 18.12 16.27 -22.35
CA GLN A 49 19.02 15.72 -23.36
C GLN A 49 19.38 16.72 -24.46
N ARG A 50 18.80 17.93 -24.45
CA ARG A 50 18.97 18.97 -25.48
C ARG A 50 18.56 18.50 -26.87
N ASP A 51 17.64 17.55 -26.96
CA ASP A 51 17.08 17.04 -28.22
C ASP A 51 15.86 17.86 -28.63
N VAL A 52 16.08 18.82 -29.53
CA VAL A 52 15.07 19.78 -29.98
C VAL A 52 13.95 19.11 -30.78
N GLU A 53 14.28 18.13 -31.62
CA GLU A 53 13.30 17.46 -32.48
C GLU A 53 12.35 16.60 -31.65
N SER A 54 12.87 15.89 -30.65
CA SER A 54 12.05 15.10 -29.73
C SER A 54 11.25 15.97 -28.77
N PHE A 55 11.82 17.10 -28.33
CA PHE A 55 11.13 18.08 -27.47
C PHE A 55 9.92 18.69 -28.17
N ASP A 56 10.09 19.20 -29.40
CA ASP A 56 9.01 19.79 -30.20
C ASP A 56 7.91 18.77 -30.53
N ARG A 57 8.31 17.57 -30.96
CA ARG A 57 7.37 16.48 -31.25
C ARG A 57 6.54 16.09 -30.03
N SER A 58 7.18 15.92 -28.89
CA SER A 58 6.53 15.53 -27.64
C SER A 58 5.58 16.62 -27.13
N ALA A 59 5.98 17.90 -27.21
CA ALA A 59 5.09 19.01 -26.88
C ALA A 59 3.88 19.11 -27.84
N GLY A 60 4.06 18.79 -29.12
CA GLY A 60 2.98 18.66 -30.09
C GLY A 60 1.97 17.56 -29.73
N LEU A 61 2.44 16.41 -29.21
CA LEU A 61 1.57 15.34 -28.71
C LEU A 61 0.79 15.77 -27.48
N VAL A 62 1.45 16.43 -26.50
CA VAL A 62 0.78 17.02 -25.32
C VAL A 62 -0.34 17.96 -25.77
N ARG A 63 -0.06 18.89 -26.70
CA ARG A 63 -1.05 19.84 -27.23
C ARG A 63 -2.22 19.12 -27.88
N GLY A 64 -1.94 18.19 -28.80
CA GLY A 64 -2.96 17.45 -29.54
C GLY A 64 -3.87 16.58 -28.66
N ARG A 65 -3.30 15.89 -27.66
CA ARG A 65 -4.09 15.09 -26.70
C ARG A 65 -4.92 15.98 -25.77
N THR A 66 -4.38 17.11 -25.34
CA THR A 66 -5.10 18.05 -24.47
C THR A 66 -6.28 18.68 -25.21
N GLU A 67 -6.10 19.07 -26.48
CA GLU A 67 -7.19 19.54 -27.34
C GLU A 67 -8.26 18.46 -27.56
N ARG A 68 -7.85 17.21 -27.73
CA ARG A 68 -8.76 16.07 -27.85
C ARG A 68 -9.59 15.87 -26.58
N VAL A 69 -8.97 15.98 -25.39
CA VAL A 69 -9.69 15.93 -24.10
C VAL A 69 -10.72 17.05 -24.00
N ILE A 70 -10.35 18.28 -24.34
CA ILE A 70 -11.28 19.41 -24.38
C ILE A 70 -12.47 19.09 -25.29
N SER A 71 -12.22 18.58 -26.50
CA SER A 71 -13.27 18.26 -27.46
C SER A 71 -14.24 17.20 -26.95
N VAL A 72 -13.74 16.09 -26.39
CA VAL A 72 -14.59 15.00 -25.86
C VAL A 72 -15.41 15.51 -24.68
N VAL A 73 -14.78 16.20 -23.74
CA VAL A 73 -15.46 16.66 -22.52
C VAL A 73 -16.54 17.68 -22.86
N MET A 74 -16.26 18.64 -23.75
CA MET A 74 -17.26 19.61 -24.18
C MET A 74 -18.43 18.96 -24.92
N ALA A 75 -18.16 18.05 -25.86
CA ALA A 75 -19.19 17.31 -26.59
C ALA A 75 -20.05 16.45 -25.63
N GLU A 76 -19.42 15.82 -24.65
CA GLU A 76 -20.14 15.06 -23.64
C GLU A 76 -20.96 15.97 -22.71
N MET A 77 -20.48 17.16 -22.37
CA MET A 77 -21.25 18.12 -21.56
C MET A 77 -22.50 18.62 -22.29
N GLU A 78 -22.52 18.65 -23.62
CA GLU A 78 -23.71 18.97 -24.43
C GLU A 78 -24.84 17.94 -24.26
N ASN A 79 -24.52 16.71 -23.82
CA ASN A 79 -25.50 15.67 -23.53
C ASN A 79 -26.23 15.86 -22.18
N PHE A 80 -25.81 16.83 -21.36
CA PHE A 80 -26.39 17.12 -20.03
C PHE A 80 -27.24 18.40 -20.04
N GLU A 81 -28.24 18.45 -19.17
CA GLU A 81 -28.98 19.69 -18.91
C GLU A 81 -28.04 20.73 -18.27
N ARG A 82 -28.11 21.98 -18.74
CA ARG A 82 -27.30 23.06 -18.20
C ARG A 82 -27.58 23.28 -16.72
N GLY A 83 -26.52 23.26 -15.91
CA GLY A 83 -26.60 23.51 -14.48
C GLY A 83 -25.22 23.59 -13.83
N PRO A 84 -25.15 23.62 -12.48
CA PRO A 84 -23.90 23.82 -11.74
C PRO A 84 -22.81 22.79 -12.08
N TYR A 85 -23.20 21.56 -12.43
CA TYR A 85 -22.29 20.51 -12.86
C TYR A 85 -21.65 20.82 -14.23
N THR A 86 -22.45 21.10 -15.27
CA THR A 86 -21.94 21.41 -16.61
C THR A 86 -21.14 22.71 -16.58
N GLU A 87 -21.58 23.73 -15.84
CA GLU A 87 -20.86 24.99 -15.67
C GLU A 87 -19.51 24.81 -14.94
N GLY A 88 -19.46 23.94 -13.93
CA GLY A 88 -18.23 23.59 -13.21
C GLY A 88 -17.21 22.92 -14.12
N VAL A 89 -17.62 21.93 -14.91
CA VAL A 89 -16.76 21.24 -15.88
C VAL A 89 -16.31 22.19 -16.99
N GLU A 90 -17.23 22.95 -17.59
CA GLU A 90 -16.92 23.93 -18.65
C GLU A 90 -15.94 25.01 -18.18
N LYS A 91 -16.02 25.45 -16.91
CA LYS A 91 -15.08 26.42 -16.34
C LYS A 91 -13.67 25.86 -16.27
N THR A 92 -13.50 24.63 -15.79
CA THR A 92 -12.20 23.96 -15.70
C THR A 92 -11.60 23.75 -17.10
N VAL A 93 -12.43 23.28 -18.05
CA VAL A 93 -12.04 23.10 -19.45
C VAL A 93 -11.66 24.43 -20.11
N ARG A 94 -12.37 25.52 -19.81
CA ARG A 94 -12.05 26.85 -20.31
C ARG A 94 -10.71 27.35 -19.80
N SER A 95 -10.42 27.17 -18.51
CA SER A 95 -9.11 27.52 -17.93
C SER A 95 -7.97 26.77 -18.62
N LEU A 96 -8.16 25.47 -18.88
CA LEU A 96 -7.19 24.67 -19.62
C LEU A 96 -6.96 25.22 -21.04
N LYS A 97 -8.04 25.52 -21.76
CA LYS A 97 -8.01 25.98 -23.16
C LYS A 97 -7.45 27.40 -23.34
N GLU A 98 -7.85 28.33 -22.48
CA GLU A 98 -7.62 29.77 -22.70
C GLU A 98 -6.37 30.30 -21.97
N ASP A 99 -5.88 29.61 -20.94
CA ASP A 99 -4.73 30.05 -20.13
C ASP A 99 -3.56 29.05 -20.19
N ILE A 100 -3.82 27.80 -19.83
CA ILE A 100 -2.75 26.81 -19.58
C ILE A 100 -2.08 26.32 -20.88
N ILE A 101 -2.87 25.91 -21.89
CA ILE A 101 -2.31 25.46 -23.17
C ILE A 101 -1.54 26.57 -23.90
N PRO A 102 -2.06 27.80 -24.03
CA PRO A 102 -1.32 28.90 -24.66
C PRO A 102 0.00 29.19 -23.93
N ARG A 103 -0.01 29.23 -22.60
CA ARG A 103 1.21 29.46 -21.82
C ARG A 103 2.25 28.36 -22.02
N PHE A 104 1.83 27.10 -22.09
CA PHE A 104 2.70 25.98 -22.42
C PHE A 104 3.27 26.09 -23.83
N ALA A 105 2.42 26.41 -24.82
CA ALA A 105 2.82 26.61 -26.20
C ALA A 105 3.90 27.68 -26.35
N ASP A 106 3.70 28.86 -25.76
CA ASP A 106 4.64 29.98 -25.81
C ASP A 106 6.01 29.61 -25.21
N VAL A 107 6.01 28.88 -24.09
CA VAL A 107 7.24 28.45 -23.41
C VAL A 107 7.99 27.43 -24.26
N VAL A 108 7.29 26.47 -24.86
CA VAL A 108 7.88 25.46 -25.76
C VAL A 108 8.46 26.12 -27.00
N GLU A 109 7.69 26.97 -27.70
CA GLU A 109 8.10 27.62 -28.95
C GLU A 109 9.33 28.50 -28.72
N SER A 110 9.34 29.31 -27.65
CA SER A 110 10.50 30.12 -27.28
C SER A 110 11.75 29.27 -26.96
N THR A 111 11.55 28.11 -26.33
CA THR A 111 12.63 27.18 -25.97
C THR A 111 13.22 26.50 -27.22
N VAL A 112 12.35 26.06 -28.13
CA VAL A 112 12.74 25.47 -29.43
C VAL A 112 13.53 26.48 -30.24
N GLU A 113 13.01 27.72 -30.42
CA GLU A 113 13.70 28.77 -31.16
C GLU A 113 15.11 29.06 -30.60
N THR A 114 15.22 29.14 -29.28
CA THR A 114 16.48 29.42 -28.58
C THR A 114 17.50 28.29 -28.82
N LEU A 115 17.07 27.03 -28.70
CA LEU A 115 17.92 25.87 -28.90
C LEU A 115 18.31 25.64 -30.37
N SER A 116 17.39 25.91 -31.30
CA SER A 116 17.64 25.82 -32.74
C SER A 116 18.67 26.84 -33.20
N GLN A 117 18.68 28.06 -32.62
CA GLN A 117 19.67 29.09 -32.94
C GLN A 117 21.02 28.83 -32.26
N ASN A 118 21.02 28.34 -31.02
CA ASN A 118 22.23 28.01 -30.29
C ASN A 118 22.01 26.80 -29.36
N PRO A 119 22.52 25.61 -29.74
CA PRO A 119 22.37 24.39 -28.94
C PRO A 119 22.97 24.47 -27.53
N ARG A 120 23.87 25.45 -27.27
CA ARG A 120 24.49 25.70 -25.96
C ARG A 120 23.88 26.88 -25.20
N ALA A 121 22.77 27.45 -25.67
CA ALA A 121 22.09 28.55 -24.98
C ALA A 121 21.65 28.12 -23.57
N LYS A 122 21.74 29.02 -22.61
CA LYS A 122 21.21 28.79 -21.25
C LYS A 122 19.69 28.93 -21.31
N ILE A 123 18.96 27.92 -20.82
CA ILE A 123 17.49 27.88 -20.82
C ILE A 123 17.04 27.83 -19.36
N ASP A 124 15.88 28.42 -19.12
CA ASP A 124 15.15 28.27 -17.87
C ASP A 124 14.39 26.94 -17.86
N GLU A 125 15.12 25.85 -17.57
CA GLU A 125 14.57 24.49 -17.54
C GLU A 125 13.47 24.33 -16.47
N GLU A 126 13.56 25.08 -15.38
CA GLU A 126 12.57 25.05 -14.30
C GLU A 126 11.22 25.60 -14.77
N ARG A 127 11.23 26.72 -15.49
CA ARG A 127 10.00 27.28 -16.08
C ARG A 127 9.33 26.30 -17.05
N VAL A 128 10.10 25.59 -17.88
CA VAL A 128 9.53 24.59 -18.81
C VAL A 128 8.90 23.45 -18.02
N ILE A 129 9.58 22.90 -17.02
CA ILE A 129 9.08 21.82 -16.17
C ILE A 129 7.78 22.22 -15.46
N GLN A 130 7.75 23.40 -14.83
CA GLN A 130 6.56 23.91 -14.15
C GLN A 130 5.37 24.07 -15.10
N THR A 131 5.61 24.58 -16.31
CA THR A 131 4.53 24.81 -17.28
C THR A 131 4.01 23.49 -17.87
N SER A 132 4.88 22.49 -18.08
CA SER A 132 4.46 21.15 -18.52
C SER A 132 3.67 20.39 -17.45
N GLN A 133 4.08 20.51 -16.17
CA GLN A 133 3.34 19.92 -15.04
C GLN A 133 1.95 20.55 -14.88
N LEU A 134 1.83 21.86 -15.11
CA LEU A 134 0.56 22.57 -15.05
C LEU A 134 -0.48 22.03 -16.05
N VAL A 135 -0.05 21.58 -17.23
CA VAL A 135 -0.94 20.95 -18.23
C VAL A 135 -1.48 19.61 -17.70
N TYR A 136 -0.61 18.81 -17.08
CA TYR A 136 -1.00 17.52 -16.50
C TYR A 136 -1.99 17.69 -15.33
N ASP A 137 -1.70 18.60 -14.40
CA ASP A 137 -2.58 18.88 -13.26
C ASP A 137 -3.95 19.40 -13.71
N ALA A 138 -3.98 20.26 -14.73
CA ALA A 138 -5.24 20.76 -15.27
C ALA A 138 -6.11 19.67 -15.93
N ILE A 139 -5.49 18.70 -16.61
CA ILE A 139 -6.22 17.54 -17.15
C ILE A 139 -6.78 16.66 -16.04
N ARG A 140 -6.02 16.46 -14.97
CA ARG A 140 -6.49 15.75 -13.77
C ARG A 140 -7.67 16.46 -13.11
N ASP A 141 -7.65 17.79 -13.05
CA ASP A 141 -8.77 18.57 -12.52
C ASP A 141 -10.02 18.49 -13.41
N VAL A 142 -9.87 18.43 -14.74
CA VAL A 142 -10.97 18.15 -15.67
C VAL A 142 -11.57 16.77 -15.39
N ARG A 143 -10.75 15.72 -15.19
CA ARG A 143 -11.25 14.37 -14.85
C ARG A 143 -12.05 14.37 -13.55
N LYS A 144 -11.49 14.95 -12.49
CA LYS A 144 -12.17 15.06 -11.18
C LYS A 144 -13.49 15.82 -11.28
N ALA A 145 -13.55 16.88 -12.09
CA ALA A 145 -14.76 17.65 -12.32
C ALA A 145 -15.87 16.79 -12.98
N VAL A 146 -15.50 15.94 -13.95
CA VAL A 146 -16.42 15.02 -14.65
C VAL A 146 -16.90 13.89 -13.73
N GLU A 147 -16.04 13.37 -12.83
CA GLU A 147 -16.36 12.27 -11.91
C GLU A 147 -17.34 12.66 -10.77
N LEU A 148 -17.54 13.95 -10.50
CA LEU A 148 -18.37 14.46 -9.39
C LEU A 148 -19.89 14.30 -9.60
N LYS A 149 -20.35 13.44 -10.52
CA LYS A 149 -21.74 13.33 -10.97
C LYS A 149 -22.82 13.05 -9.90
N THR A 150 -22.50 12.63 -8.66
CA THR A 150 -23.57 12.37 -7.66
C THR A 150 -23.10 12.31 -6.19
N LYS A 151 -23.40 13.33 -5.38
CA LYS A 151 -23.61 13.18 -3.93
C LYS A 151 -24.89 13.93 -3.51
N ARG A 152 -25.86 13.22 -2.91
CA ARG A 152 -27.09 13.77 -2.32
C ARG A 152 -26.98 13.69 -0.79
N TYR A 153 -27.66 14.59 -0.07
CA TYR A 153 -27.86 14.44 1.37
C TYR A 153 -28.68 13.18 1.69
N ALA A 154 -28.55 12.68 2.92
CA ALA A 154 -29.35 11.55 3.42
C ALA A 154 -30.87 11.82 3.43
N ASP A 155 -31.30 13.10 3.38
CA ASP A 155 -32.71 13.49 3.28
C ASP A 155 -33.21 13.68 1.83
N GLY A 156 -32.35 13.47 0.83
CA GLY A 156 -32.68 13.65 -0.58
C GLY A 156 -32.41 15.05 -1.15
N GLY A 157 -31.91 16.00 -0.35
CA GLY A 157 -31.45 17.30 -0.82
C GLY A 157 -30.24 17.21 -1.74
N VAL A 158 -30.17 18.11 -2.73
CA VAL A 158 -29.01 18.25 -3.61
C VAL A 158 -27.97 19.14 -2.90
N MET A 159 -26.79 18.59 -2.61
CA MET A 159 -25.70 19.33 -1.95
C MET A 159 -25.02 20.26 -2.97
N GLY A 160 -24.79 21.52 -2.58
CA GLY A 160 -24.12 22.49 -3.45
C GLY A 160 -22.67 22.09 -3.73
N MET A 161 -22.19 22.32 -4.95
CA MET A 161 -20.86 21.87 -5.42
C MET A 161 -19.70 22.44 -4.59
N GLU A 162 -19.86 23.64 -4.03
CA GLU A 162 -18.88 24.30 -3.17
C GLU A 162 -18.81 23.66 -1.76
N GLU A 163 -19.94 23.13 -1.26
CA GLU A 163 -20.01 22.38 0.01
C GLU A 163 -19.50 20.95 -0.14
N ILE A 164 -19.74 20.30 -1.28
CA ILE A 164 -19.18 18.97 -1.60
C ILE A 164 -17.66 19.05 -1.71
N TYR A 165 -17.13 20.05 -2.44
CA TYR A 165 -15.70 20.23 -2.60
C TYR A 165 -15.01 20.51 -1.27
N THR A 166 -15.55 21.43 -0.45
CA THR A 166 -14.96 21.75 0.86
C THR A 166 -15.05 20.59 1.86
N ALA A 167 -16.14 19.81 1.86
CA ALA A 167 -16.27 18.62 2.70
C ALA A 167 -15.32 17.49 2.26
N GLU A 168 -15.16 17.27 0.95
CA GLU A 168 -14.25 16.24 0.43
C GLU A 168 -12.78 16.62 0.68
N VAL A 169 -12.41 17.89 0.47
CA VAL A 169 -11.06 18.38 0.77
C VAL A 169 -10.76 18.24 2.26
N ARG A 170 -11.69 18.59 3.16
CA ARG A 170 -11.53 18.39 4.61
C ARG A 170 -11.40 16.92 4.97
N ARG A 171 -12.24 16.06 4.42
CA ARG A 171 -12.17 14.61 4.63
C ARG A 171 -10.83 14.05 4.13
N GLN A 172 -10.32 14.50 2.98
CA GLN A 172 -9.03 14.08 2.48
C GLN A 172 -7.87 14.59 3.35
N GLN A 173 -7.96 15.81 3.87
CA GLN A 173 -7.01 16.34 4.84
C GLN A 173 -7.02 15.55 6.15
N GLU A 174 -8.20 15.24 6.69
CA GLU A 174 -8.36 14.42 7.89
C GLU A 174 -7.81 13.00 7.69
N LEU A 175 -8.08 12.38 6.55
CA LEU A 175 -7.53 11.07 6.19
C LEU A 175 -6.01 11.12 6.01
N ALA A 176 -5.47 12.18 5.40
CA ALA A 176 -4.03 12.36 5.25
C ALA A 176 -3.34 12.52 6.62
N ILE A 177 -3.90 13.35 7.50
CA ILE A 177 -3.40 13.53 8.87
C ILE A 177 -3.46 12.21 9.65
N ALA A 178 -4.60 11.50 9.59
CA ALA A 178 -4.77 10.22 10.28
C ALA A 178 -3.78 9.16 9.77
N LYS A 179 -3.52 9.15 8.46
CA LYS A 179 -2.56 8.22 7.87
C LYS A 179 -1.11 8.57 8.23
N GLU A 180 -0.77 9.85 8.22
CA GLU A 180 0.54 10.32 8.68
C GLU A 180 0.76 9.96 10.16
N GLU A 181 -0.23 10.19 11.02
CA GLU A 181 -0.19 9.82 12.44
C GLU A 181 -0.02 8.30 12.63
N ALA A 182 -0.75 7.49 11.85
CA ALA A 182 -0.62 6.02 11.88
C ALA A 182 0.79 5.55 11.48
N ALA A 183 1.41 6.18 10.46
CA ALA A 183 2.78 5.86 10.05
C ALA A 183 3.79 6.17 11.17
N TYR A 184 3.65 7.30 11.85
CA TYR A 184 4.51 7.65 12.97
C TYR A 184 4.32 6.73 14.19
N GLN A 185 3.09 6.29 14.48
CA GLN A 185 2.85 5.29 15.52
C GLN A 185 3.52 3.95 15.21
N GLN A 186 3.57 3.54 13.93
CA GLN A 186 4.30 2.34 13.52
C GLN A 186 5.82 2.48 13.71
N LEU A 187 6.39 3.65 13.36
CA LEU A 187 7.81 3.93 13.63
C LEU A 187 8.12 3.86 15.12
N GLN A 188 7.28 4.48 15.95
CA GLN A 188 7.44 4.46 17.40
C GLN A 188 7.32 3.05 17.98
N ALA A 189 6.41 2.23 17.47
CA ALA A 189 6.30 0.82 17.84
C ALA A 189 7.58 0.04 17.51
N ALA A 190 8.20 0.33 16.37
CA ALA A 190 9.47 -0.27 15.93
C ALA A 190 10.71 0.34 16.62
N GLY A 191 10.53 1.13 17.69
CA GLY A 191 11.62 1.75 18.43
C GLY A 191 12.38 2.80 17.63
N LYS A 192 11.71 3.44 16.66
CA LYS A 192 12.27 4.52 15.82
C LYS A 192 11.62 5.85 16.13
N VAL A 193 12.35 6.93 15.88
CA VAL A 193 11.83 8.29 15.97
C VAL A 193 12.28 9.12 14.77
N HIS A 194 11.33 9.83 14.19
CA HIS A 194 11.57 10.81 13.13
C HIS A 194 11.56 12.22 13.74
N TYR A 195 12.52 13.05 13.38
CA TYR A 195 12.53 14.45 13.80
C TYR A 195 12.84 15.39 12.64
N ASP A 196 12.22 16.57 12.67
CA ASP A 196 12.45 17.66 11.75
C ASP A 196 12.76 18.94 12.53
N ILE A 197 13.96 19.45 12.35
CA ILE A 197 14.45 20.68 13.00
C ILE A 197 14.61 21.73 11.91
N ARG A 198 13.95 22.87 12.11
CA ARG A 198 14.13 24.09 11.32
C ARG A 198 14.57 25.21 12.26
N ALA A 199 15.76 25.73 12.03
CA ALA A 199 16.24 26.95 12.67
C ALA A 199 16.21 28.12 11.68
N SER A 200 16.05 29.36 12.17
CA SER A 200 16.01 30.54 11.30
C SER A 200 16.63 31.78 11.96
N GLY A 201 17.22 32.63 11.13
CA GLY A 201 17.93 33.86 11.53
C GLY A 201 17.21 35.16 11.21
N GLY A 202 15.98 35.11 10.67
CA GLY A 202 15.07 36.26 10.59
C GLY A 202 15.11 37.12 9.31
N ASP A 203 16.25 37.16 8.60
CA ASP A 203 16.40 37.90 7.31
C ASP A 203 16.42 36.99 6.06
N ASP A 204 15.98 35.73 6.21
CA ASP A 204 15.93 34.77 5.11
C ASP A 204 14.97 35.23 3.98
N ILE A 205 15.44 35.19 2.72
CA ILE A 205 14.62 35.53 1.53
C ILE A 205 13.41 34.57 1.49
N GLY A 206 12.20 35.10 1.68
CA GLY A 206 10.95 34.32 1.76
C GLY A 206 10.11 34.53 3.02
N GLY A 207 10.58 35.33 3.98
CA GLY A 207 9.79 35.81 5.12
C GLY A 207 10.04 35.05 6.42
N MET A 208 10.29 35.84 7.49
CA MET A 208 10.48 35.51 8.91
C MET A 208 10.28 34.03 9.27
N GLY A 209 11.37 33.26 9.19
CA GLY A 209 11.34 31.85 9.55
C GLY A 209 11.17 31.70 11.06
N VAL A 210 10.05 31.10 11.45
CA VAL A 210 9.85 30.68 12.84
C VAL A 210 10.55 29.34 13.03
N ALA A 211 11.29 29.17 14.12
CA ALA A 211 11.92 27.89 14.44
C ALA A 211 10.86 26.82 14.63
N SER A 212 11.12 25.60 14.17
CA SER A 212 10.22 24.47 14.27
C SER A 212 11.02 23.25 14.68
N ILE A 213 10.46 22.45 15.59
CA ILE A 213 11.03 21.18 16.02
C ILE A 213 9.86 20.22 16.08
N LYS A 214 9.76 19.35 15.08
CA LYS A 214 8.74 18.31 15.02
C LYS A 214 9.36 16.98 15.37
N VAL A 215 8.63 16.19 16.14
CA VAL A 215 8.99 14.81 16.47
C VAL A 215 7.78 13.97 16.13
N ASN A 216 7.97 13.01 15.22
CA ASN A 216 6.90 12.17 14.69
C ASN A 216 5.71 13.03 14.17
N GLY A 217 6.03 14.09 13.41
CA GLY A 217 5.06 15.03 12.86
C GLY A 217 4.50 16.07 13.85
N VAL A 218 4.64 15.85 15.16
CA VAL A 218 4.09 16.73 16.20
C VAL A 218 5.07 17.86 16.54
N GLU A 219 4.60 19.11 16.50
CA GLU A 219 5.39 20.30 16.84
C GLU A 219 5.57 20.46 18.36
N TYR A 220 6.82 20.59 18.80
CA TYR A 220 7.19 20.84 20.19
C TYR A 220 7.96 22.15 20.40
N CYS A 221 8.27 22.90 19.34
CA CYS A 221 9.00 24.16 19.46
C CYS A 221 8.13 25.29 20.05
N HIS A 222 8.70 26.09 20.95
CA HIS A 222 8.04 27.29 21.51
C HIS A 222 7.98 28.48 20.56
N LYS A 223 8.75 28.45 19.45
CA LYS A 223 8.71 29.49 18.41
C LYS A 223 9.14 30.87 18.92
N ARG A 224 10.06 30.89 19.89
CA ARG A 224 10.56 32.10 20.55
C ARG A 224 12.03 32.33 20.22
N LEU A 225 12.44 33.59 20.33
CA LEU A 225 13.81 34.04 20.14
C LEU A 225 14.79 33.29 21.06
N GLY A 226 15.99 33.01 20.56
CA GLY A 226 17.01 32.23 21.26
C GLY A 226 17.09 30.76 20.81
N HIS A 227 17.49 29.88 21.72
CA HIS A 227 17.57 28.44 21.51
C HIS A 227 16.29 27.76 22.02
N ASN A 228 15.59 27.07 21.13
CA ASN A 228 14.45 26.23 21.49
C ASN A 228 14.96 24.81 21.61
N VAL A 229 14.81 24.21 22.79
CA VAL A 229 15.32 22.89 23.15
C VAL A 229 14.16 21.95 23.40
N VAL A 230 14.14 20.82 22.71
CA VAL A 230 13.20 19.72 22.90
C VAL A 230 14.00 18.50 23.36
N VAL A 231 13.52 17.84 24.41
CA VAL A 231 14.15 16.66 25.00
C VAL A 231 13.20 15.48 24.87
N LEU A 232 13.73 14.38 24.35
CA LEU A 232 13.05 13.09 24.29
C LEU A 232 13.73 12.08 25.22
N ASP A 233 12.94 11.18 25.78
CA ASP A 233 13.44 10.08 26.59
C ASP A 233 14.13 9.00 25.73
N PRO A 234 14.74 7.97 26.34
CA PRO A 234 15.40 6.90 25.59
C PRO A 234 14.47 6.10 24.67
N ALA A 235 13.14 6.19 24.82
CA ALA A 235 12.15 5.59 23.93
C ALA A 235 11.64 6.55 22.84
N GLY A 236 12.24 7.75 22.72
CA GLY A 236 11.83 8.78 21.76
C GLY A 236 10.55 9.51 22.14
N GLN A 237 10.07 9.40 23.38
CA GLN A 237 8.88 10.12 23.86
C GLN A 237 9.24 11.52 24.33
N PHE A 238 8.34 12.47 24.08
CA PHE A 238 8.48 13.84 24.55
C PHE A 238 8.57 13.92 26.08
N VAL A 239 9.61 14.60 26.58
CA VAL A 239 9.83 14.86 28.01
C VAL A 239 9.62 16.34 28.33
N ALA A 240 10.31 17.22 27.60
CA ALA A 240 10.30 18.64 27.89
C ALA A 240 10.57 19.48 26.64
N SER A 241 9.98 20.67 26.60
CA SER A 241 10.33 21.73 25.65
C SER A 241 10.57 23.02 26.42
N ARG A 242 11.72 23.65 26.20
CA ARG A 242 12.09 24.92 26.83
C ARG A 242 12.72 25.85 25.81
N ASN A 243 12.49 27.14 25.99
CA ASN A 243 13.15 28.19 25.22
C ASN A 243 14.12 28.94 26.14
N PHE A 244 15.30 29.25 25.62
CA PHE A 244 16.35 30.00 26.29
C PHE A 244 16.76 31.18 25.43
N ASP A 245 16.56 32.40 25.94
CA ASP A 245 17.04 33.61 25.27
C ASP A 245 18.55 33.78 25.42
N THR A 246 19.28 33.11 24.53
CA THR A 246 20.74 33.13 24.48
C THR A 246 21.33 34.39 23.85
N THR A 247 20.54 35.45 23.63
CA THR A 247 21.12 36.77 23.36
C THR A 247 21.78 37.35 24.62
N THR A 248 21.39 36.84 25.79
CA THR A 248 21.93 37.20 27.10
C THR A 248 22.82 36.09 27.67
N GLN A 249 23.81 36.48 28.47
CA GLN A 249 24.63 35.54 29.24
C GLN A 249 23.77 34.69 30.20
N GLU A 250 22.78 35.29 30.85
CA GLU A 250 21.89 34.59 31.79
C GLU A 250 21.11 33.47 31.11
N GLY A 251 20.57 33.71 29.91
CA GLY A 251 19.88 32.69 29.13
C GLY A 251 20.79 31.55 28.70
N GLY A 252 22.04 31.86 28.34
CA GLY A 252 23.08 30.86 28.05
C GLY A 252 23.42 29.98 29.25
N VAL A 253 23.64 30.57 30.42
CA VAL A 253 23.93 29.84 31.67
C VAL A 253 22.73 28.98 32.09
N ALA A 254 21.50 29.51 31.95
CA ALA A 254 20.29 28.76 32.23
C ALA A 254 20.12 27.54 31.31
N MET A 255 20.46 27.69 30.02
CA MET A 255 20.47 26.59 29.06
C MET A 255 21.50 25.53 29.44
N GLY A 256 22.73 25.93 29.75
CA GLY A 256 23.78 25.01 30.17
C GLY A 256 23.38 24.19 31.40
N ARG A 257 22.87 24.84 32.46
CA ARG A 257 22.37 24.14 33.66
C ARG A 257 21.25 23.15 33.33
N PHE A 258 20.31 23.56 32.48
CA PHE A 258 19.21 22.68 32.07
C PHE A 258 19.73 21.43 31.34
N LEU A 259 20.67 21.59 30.41
CA LEU A 259 21.27 20.47 29.67
C LEU A 259 22.10 19.56 30.58
N ASP A 260 22.81 20.13 31.55
CA ASP A 260 23.62 19.39 32.53
C ASP A 260 22.79 18.55 33.50
N GLU A 261 21.55 18.98 33.79
CA GLU A 261 20.60 18.29 34.67
C GLU A 261 19.81 17.17 33.96
N LEU A 262 19.97 17.01 32.63
CA LEU A 262 19.27 15.96 31.89
C LEU A 262 19.81 14.57 32.26
N PRO A 263 18.95 13.54 32.38
CA PRO A 263 19.41 12.18 32.58
C PRO A 263 20.15 11.66 31.33
N GLU A 264 20.97 10.61 31.51
CA GLU A 264 21.62 9.92 30.40
C GLU A 264 20.58 9.29 29.44
N ASP A 265 21.04 8.90 28.25
CA ASP A 265 20.27 8.24 27.20
C ASP A 265 19.12 9.06 26.56
N HIS A 266 19.06 10.37 26.79
CA HIS A 266 18.06 11.26 26.20
C HIS A 266 18.53 11.86 24.88
N ILE A 267 17.57 12.08 23.97
CA ILE A 267 17.78 12.77 22.70
C ILE A 267 17.47 14.26 22.91
N VAL A 268 18.36 15.13 22.46
CA VAL A 268 18.21 16.58 22.58
C VAL A 268 18.19 17.22 21.20
N LEU A 269 17.11 17.93 20.88
CA LEU A 269 16.92 18.63 19.62
C LEU A 269 16.90 20.14 19.88
N ILE A 270 17.66 20.91 19.12
CA ILE A 270 17.80 22.35 19.30
C ILE A 270 17.62 23.08 17.98
N ALA A 271 16.79 24.12 17.99
CA ALA A 271 16.62 25.06 16.88
C ALA A 271 16.78 26.49 17.36
N THR A 272 17.62 27.26 16.68
CA THR A 272 17.73 28.70 16.94
C THR A 272 16.65 29.50 16.20
N GLN A 273 16.22 30.59 16.83
CA GLN A 273 15.36 31.61 16.22
C GLN A 273 15.90 32.99 16.56
N ASP A 274 16.15 33.82 15.55
CA ASP A 274 16.46 35.26 15.69
C ASP A 274 17.45 35.60 16.81
N THR A 275 18.50 34.79 16.95
CA THR A 275 19.47 34.94 18.04
C THR A 275 20.82 35.41 17.53
N THR A 276 21.50 36.22 18.33
CA THR A 276 22.92 36.55 18.15
C THR A 276 23.83 35.48 18.74
N GLY A 277 23.27 34.50 19.48
CA GLY A 277 23.95 33.35 20.06
C GLY A 277 25.07 33.66 21.06
N VAL A 278 25.29 34.92 21.43
CA VAL A 278 26.44 35.35 22.26
C VAL A 278 26.46 34.64 23.62
N GLY A 279 25.29 34.44 24.22
CA GLY A 279 25.17 33.71 25.47
C GLY A 279 25.40 32.19 25.34
N ALA A 280 25.26 31.62 24.13
CA ALA A 280 25.32 30.17 23.92
C ALA A 280 26.70 29.57 24.26
N GLU A 281 27.77 30.37 24.21
CA GLU A 281 29.11 29.96 24.64
C GLU A 281 29.15 29.51 26.11
N HIS A 282 28.30 30.08 26.97
CA HIS A 282 28.20 29.66 28.37
C HIS A 282 27.55 28.28 28.56
N ALA A 283 26.86 27.78 27.54
CA ALA A 283 26.36 26.40 27.49
C ALA A 283 27.30 25.46 26.72
N GLY A 284 28.44 25.95 26.21
CA GLY A 284 29.37 25.19 25.36
C GLY A 284 29.76 23.82 25.93
N PRO A 285 30.23 23.73 27.20
CA PRO A 285 30.58 22.43 27.79
C PRO A 285 29.41 21.44 27.86
N ALA A 286 28.19 21.94 28.04
CA ALA A 286 27.00 21.10 28.04
C ALA A 286 26.69 20.59 26.62
N LEU A 287 26.76 21.48 25.62
CA LEU A 287 26.52 21.15 24.21
C LEU A 287 27.58 20.20 23.64
N GLU A 288 28.84 20.37 24.00
CA GLU A 288 29.94 19.46 23.62
C GLU A 288 29.72 18.05 24.17
N ARG A 289 29.23 17.92 25.40
CA ARG A 289 28.84 16.62 25.97
C ARG A 289 27.70 15.96 25.20
N LEU A 290 26.83 16.74 24.57
CA LEU A 290 25.77 16.22 23.70
C LEU A 290 26.27 15.81 22.29
N GLY A 291 27.55 16.10 21.99
CA GLY A 291 28.18 15.81 20.71
C GLY A 291 28.23 16.98 19.72
N ALA A 292 27.85 18.20 20.13
CA ALA A 292 28.02 19.38 19.29
C ALA A 292 29.52 19.73 19.16
N LYS A 293 29.98 20.09 17.96
CA LYS A 293 31.38 20.48 17.72
C LYS A 293 31.54 21.99 17.56
N GLY A 294 30.42 22.70 17.37
CA GLY A 294 30.38 24.15 17.28
C GLY A 294 30.88 24.72 15.95
N PRO A 295 30.82 26.04 15.78
CA PRO A 295 30.41 27.03 16.79
C PRO A 295 28.91 26.97 17.12
N PHE A 296 28.58 26.89 18.42
CA PHE A 296 27.18 26.86 18.91
C PHE A 296 26.46 28.20 18.74
N ASN A 297 27.25 29.26 18.58
CA ASN A 297 26.77 30.56 18.18
C ASN A 297 26.82 30.64 16.65
N PRO A 298 25.66 30.65 15.96
CA PRO A 298 25.65 30.78 14.50
C PRO A 298 26.09 32.17 14.00
N GLY A 299 26.14 33.19 14.87
CA GLY A 299 26.41 34.58 14.53
C GLY A 299 25.13 35.38 14.26
N TYR A 300 25.29 36.68 13.99
CA TYR A 300 24.16 37.59 13.77
C TYR A 300 23.29 37.13 12.59
N ARG A 301 22.01 36.85 12.87
CA ARG A 301 20.99 36.47 11.88
C ARG A 301 21.31 35.20 11.07
N SER A 302 22.20 34.38 11.59
CA SER A 302 22.45 33.03 11.11
C SER A 302 21.55 32.03 11.84
N SER A 303 21.44 30.81 11.33
CA SER A 303 20.66 29.74 11.93
C SER A 303 21.51 28.52 12.29
N TRP A 304 21.13 27.81 13.35
CA TRP A 304 21.79 26.59 13.84
C TRP A 304 20.76 25.58 14.31
N ALA A 305 20.87 24.36 13.78
CA ALA A 305 20.03 23.24 14.13
C ALA A 305 20.91 22.08 14.60
N PHE A 306 20.51 21.43 15.70
CA PHE A 306 21.32 20.39 16.33
C PHE A 306 20.45 19.25 16.86
N ALA A 307 20.90 18.03 16.63
CA ALA A 307 20.38 16.81 17.24
C ALA A 307 21.54 16.09 17.95
N GLY A 308 21.42 15.93 19.26
CA GLY A 308 22.44 15.37 20.16
C GLY A 308 21.88 14.35 21.15
N TYR A 309 22.77 13.85 22.01
CA TYR A 309 22.49 12.71 22.91
C TYR A 309 23.19 12.87 24.26
N THR A 310 22.53 12.56 25.38
CA THR A 310 23.09 12.76 26.74
C THR A 310 23.88 11.56 27.30
N GLY A 311 24.21 10.54 26.50
CA GLY A 311 24.95 9.36 26.97
C GLY A 311 26.46 9.40 26.73
N PRO A 312 27.21 8.44 27.29
CA PRO A 312 28.68 8.42 27.26
C PRO A 312 29.24 8.15 25.85
N ASP A 313 28.49 7.40 25.03
CA ASP A 313 28.91 7.02 23.69
C ASP A 313 28.28 7.94 22.65
N ALA A 314 29.14 8.58 21.85
CA ALA A 314 28.69 9.38 20.72
C ALA A 314 27.94 8.51 19.71
N LYS A 315 26.74 8.94 19.33
CA LYS A 315 25.90 8.23 18.37
C LYS A 315 26.19 8.69 16.93
N PRO A 316 26.16 7.77 15.94
CA PRO A 316 26.50 8.09 14.55
C PRO A 316 25.51 9.05 13.87
N TRP A 317 24.29 9.18 14.43
CA TRP A 317 23.25 10.06 13.91
C TRP A 317 23.30 11.48 14.48
N ILE A 318 24.20 11.77 15.45
CA ILE A 318 24.40 13.13 15.97
C ILE A 318 24.77 14.04 14.80
N ARG A 319 24.04 15.15 14.68
CA ARG A 319 24.18 16.06 13.54
C ARG A 319 23.96 17.49 13.99
N GLU A 320 24.81 18.37 13.49
CA GLU A 320 24.64 19.81 13.60
C GLU A 320 24.81 20.42 12.21
N GLU A 321 24.01 21.44 11.92
CA GLU A 321 24.18 22.26 10.72
C GLU A 321 24.00 23.73 11.09
N SER A 322 24.65 24.60 10.31
CA SER A 322 24.51 26.04 10.44
C SER A 322 24.47 26.68 9.07
N ARG A 323 23.65 27.71 8.91
CA ARG A 323 23.62 28.56 7.71
C ARG A 323 23.85 30.01 8.08
N PRO A 324 24.73 30.72 7.34
CA PRO A 324 24.88 32.17 7.45
C PRO A 324 23.56 32.91 7.18
N ALA A 325 23.51 34.18 7.59
CA ALA A 325 22.43 35.07 7.23
C ALA A 325 22.17 35.10 5.71
N GLU A 326 20.91 35.24 5.32
CA GLU A 326 20.42 35.32 3.93
C GLU A 326 20.52 34.00 3.11
N GLU A 327 21.13 32.94 3.64
CA GLU A 327 21.21 31.62 2.97
C GLU A 327 20.04 30.68 3.28
N GLY A 328 19.02 31.19 3.98
CA GLY A 328 17.80 30.47 4.33
C GLY A 328 17.90 29.68 5.64
N PRO A 329 16.79 29.05 6.07
CA PRO A 329 16.75 28.33 7.33
C PRO A 329 17.63 27.07 7.29
N THR A 330 18.25 26.75 8.43
CA THR A 330 18.94 25.48 8.61
C THR A 330 17.92 24.37 8.86
N LEU A 331 18.02 23.29 8.11
CA LEU A 331 17.12 22.14 8.17
C LEU A 331 17.91 20.87 8.52
N VAL A 332 17.53 20.21 9.61
CA VAL A 332 18.08 18.91 10.00
C VAL A 332 16.91 17.96 10.21
N SER A 333 16.85 16.90 9.41
CA SER A 333 15.81 15.87 9.48
C SER A 333 16.45 14.49 9.43
N ASN A 334 15.95 13.57 10.25
CA ASN A 334 16.45 12.20 10.27
C ASN A 334 15.44 11.20 10.87
N LEU A 335 15.60 9.93 10.49
CA LEU A 335 14.96 8.78 11.12
C LEU A 335 16.01 7.97 11.87
N ILE A 336 15.89 7.88 13.20
CA ILE A 336 16.87 7.19 14.04
C ILE A 336 16.22 6.05 14.82
N TYR A 337 17.02 5.04 15.17
CA TYR A 337 16.65 4.12 16.24
C TYR A 337 16.77 4.83 17.59
N THR A 338 15.84 4.53 18.48
CA THR A 338 15.84 5.09 19.83
C THR A 338 16.96 4.46 20.67
N PRO A 339 17.58 5.20 21.59
CA PRO A 339 18.64 4.66 22.45
C PRO A 339 18.23 3.40 23.21
N ALA A 340 16.97 3.32 23.68
CA ALA A 340 16.46 2.13 24.35
C ALA A 340 16.41 0.93 23.40
N TYR A 341 15.97 1.11 22.16
CA TYR A 341 15.90 0.03 21.17
C TYR A 341 17.29 -0.51 20.82
N GLU A 342 18.30 0.36 20.69
CA GLU A 342 19.69 -0.06 20.48
C GLU A 342 20.24 -0.90 21.65
N GLN A 343 19.72 -0.71 22.86
CA GLN A 343 20.05 -1.51 24.05
C GLN A 343 19.15 -2.74 24.21
N GLY A 344 18.27 -3.04 23.25
CA GLY A 344 17.30 -4.15 23.37
C GLY A 344 16.26 -3.92 24.48
N LYS A 345 15.92 -2.66 24.77
CA LYS A 345 14.95 -2.27 25.79
C LYS A 345 13.71 -1.64 25.15
N ILE A 346 12.58 -1.82 25.80
CA ILE A 346 11.32 -1.13 25.45
C ILE A 346 10.73 -0.44 26.67
N LYS A 347 10.00 0.65 26.44
CA LYS A 347 9.31 1.38 27.51
C LYS A 347 7.88 0.87 27.65
N ILE A 348 7.53 0.40 28.85
CA ILE A 348 6.19 -0.06 29.20
C ILE A 348 5.56 0.93 30.16
N VAL A 349 4.37 1.43 29.80
CA VAL A 349 3.55 2.28 30.67
C VAL A 349 2.18 1.64 30.84
N ILE A 350 1.89 1.15 32.05
CA ILE A 350 0.60 0.55 32.40
C ILE A 350 -0.08 1.45 33.41
N ARG A 351 -1.36 1.76 33.18
CA ARG A 351 -2.17 2.56 34.08
C ARG A 351 -3.54 1.95 34.29
N ALA A 352 -3.86 1.62 35.53
CA ALA A 352 -5.17 1.14 35.96
C ALA A 352 -5.82 2.13 36.93
N GLU A 353 -7.13 2.35 36.76
CA GLU A 353 -7.91 3.27 37.57
C GLU A 353 -9.21 2.62 38.06
N GLY A 354 -9.57 2.88 39.31
CA GLY A 354 -10.92 2.62 39.81
C GLY A 354 -11.86 3.75 39.42
N SER A 355 -13.12 3.43 39.16
CA SER A 355 -14.19 4.42 38.87
C SER A 355 -14.46 5.39 40.02
N ASP A 356 -14.04 5.02 41.22
CA ASP A 356 -14.20 5.79 42.45
C ASP A 356 -12.95 6.61 42.85
N ASP A 357 -11.87 6.59 42.05
CA ASP A 357 -10.64 7.30 42.38
C ASP A 357 -10.78 8.84 42.18
N PRO A 358 -10.23 9.67 43.09
CA PRO A 358 -10.36 11.13 43.01
C PRO A 358 -9.74 11.69 41.71
N ASP A 359 -10.49 12.53 40.98
CA ASP A 359 -10.08 13.18 39.73
C ASP A 359 -9.72 12.21 38.58
N LYS A 360 -10.31 11.01 38.56
CA LYS A 360 -10.07 9.97 37.55
C LYS A 360 -11.36 9.53 36.84
N GLN A 361 -11.25 9.13 35.58
CA GLN A 361 -12.39 8.72 34.74
C GLN A 361 -12.60 7.19 34.73
N GLY A 362 -11.82 6.45 35.53
CA GLY A 362 -11.88 4.98 35.54
C GLY A 362 -11.46 4.41 34.19
N TYR A 363 -10.28 4.80 33.68
CA TYR A 363 -9.75 4.36 32.39
C TYR A 363 -8.54 3.42 32.59
N CYS A 364 -8.36 2.43 31.71
CA CYS A 364 -7.11 1.68 31.62
C CYS A 364 -6.28 2.05 30.40
N SER A 365 -4.97 1.84 30.49
CA SER A 365 -4.03 2.06 29.40
C SER A 365 -2.81 1.19 29.53
N ILE A 366 -2.41 0.60 28.42
CA ILE A 366 -1.16 -0.13 28.29
C ILE A 366 -0.46 0.39 27.05
N LYS A 367 0.60 1.17 27.26
CA LYS A 367 1.41 1.72 26.19
C LYS A 367 2.75 1.00 26.11
N VAL A 368 3.12 0.64 24.88
CA VAL A 368 4.41 0.04 24.54
C VAL A 368 5.15 0.99 23.62
N ASN A 369 6.32 1.46 24.05
CA ASN A 369 7.07 2.56 23.42
C ASN A 369 6.25 3.85 23.23
N GLY A 370 5.12 3.99 23.93
CA GLY A 370 4.23 5.17 23.86
C GLY A 370 2.99 4.98 23.00
N VAL A 371 2.95 3.90 22.22
CA VAL A 371 1.80 3.49 21.41
C VAL A 371 0.80 2.75 22.31
N GLU A 372 -0.46 3.18 22.30
CA GLU A 372 -1.54 2.49 23.03
C GLU A 372 -1.82 1.13 22.41
N ARG A 373 -1.84 0.09 23.24
CA ARG A 373 -2.12 -1.30 22.83
C ARG A 373 -3.33 -1.91 23.52
N SER A 374 -3.86 -1.28 24.57
CA SER A 374 -5.06 -1.79 25.24
C SER A 374 -6.36 -1.34 24.57
N SER A 375 -7.40 -2.15 24.68
CA SER A 375 -8.75 -1.86 24.16
C SER A 375 -9.50 -0.78 24.96
N ARG A 376 -9.00 -0.41 26.15
CA ARG A 376 -9.59 0.61 27.04
C ARG A 376 -11.05 0.34 27.43
N THR A 377 -11.38 -0.93 27.61
CA THR A 377 -12.72 -1.38 28.00
C THR A 377 -12.77 -1.71 29.49
N ARG A 378 -13.99 -1.82 30.02
CA ARG A 378 -14.20 -2.26 31.40
C ARG A 378 -13.70 -3.70 31.61
N GLY A 379 -13.07 -3.98 32.75
CA GLY A 379 -12.55 -5.30 33.11
C GLY A 379 -11.02 -5.36 33.18
N HIS A 380 -10.46 -6.56 33.00
CA HIS A 380 -9.01 -6.77 32.85
C HIS A 380 -8.66 -6.65 31.37
N ASN A 381 -7.80 -5.69 31.04
CA ASN A 381 -7.27 -5.52 29.69
C ASN A 381 -5.87 -6.11 29.66
N LEU A 382 -5.64 -7.05 28.76
CA LEU A 382 -4.38 -7.75 28.57
C LEU A 382 -3.76 -7.31 27.25
N VAL A 383 -2.45 -7.15 27.23
CA VAL A 383 -1.63 -6.97 26.03
C VAL A 383 -0.52 -8.01 26.07
N VAL A 384 -0.33 -8.70 24.96
CA VAL A 384 0.67 -9.76 24.81
C VAL A 384 1.70 -9.35 23.76
N LEU A 385 2.97 -9.43 24.12
CA LEU A 385 4.12 -9.21 23.23
C LEU A 385 4.94 -10.49 23.08
N ASP A 386 5.70 -10.61 21.99
CA ASP A 386 6.74 -11.62 21.88
C ASP A 386 7.98 -11.27 22.73
N ASP A 387 8.96 -12.17 22.74
CA ASP A 387 10.23 -12.01 23.46
C ASP A 387 11.14 -10.91 22.89
N SER A 388 10.80 -10.40 21.70
CA SER A 388 11.44 -9.28 21.00
C SER A 388 10.67 -7.97 21.18
N GLY A 389 9.58 -7.98 21.94
CA GLY A 389 8.77 -6.79 22.24
C GLY A 389 7.76 -6.40 21.16
N ASN A 390 7.57 -7.22 20.13
CA ASN A 390 6.56 -6.98 19.10
C ASN A 390 5.17 -7.27 19.66
N PHE A 391 4.20 -6.43 19.28
CA PHE A 391 2.81 -6.62 19.65
C PHE A 391 2.21 -7.85 18.96
N ILE A 392 1.60 -8.75 19.73
CA ILE A 392 0.89 -9.92 19.19
C ILE A 392 -0.60 -9.68 19.21
N THR A 393 -1.14 -9.37 20.40
CA THR A 393 -2.59 -9.23 20.58
C THR A 393 -2.94 -8.45 21.84
N SER A 394 -4.18 -7.98 21.90
CA SER A 394 -4.81 -7.40 23.07
C SER A 394 -6.18 -8.02 23.28
N SER A 395 -6.57 -8.22 24.53
CA SER A 395 -7.90 -8.77 24.86
C SER A 395 -8.42 -8.12 26.13
N SER A 396 -9.73 -8.09 26.30
CA SER A 396 -10.36 -7.55 27.51
C SER A 396 -11.41 -8.49 28.07
N PHE A 397 -11.39 -8.71 29.38
CA PHE A 397 -12.30 -9.62 30.07
C PHE A 397 -13.04 -8.89 31.19
N ASP A 398 -14.37 -8.80 31.11
CA ASP A 398 -15.20 -8.17 32.13
C ASP A 398 -15.44 -9.10 33.33
N THR A 399 -14.36 -9.42 34.03
CA THR A 399 -14.36 -10.18 35.30
C THR A 399 -15.13 -9.52 36.45
N GLY A 400 -15.71 -8.33 36.23
CA GLY A 400 -16.59 -7.66 37.18
C GLY A 400 -17.97 -8.30 37.26
N ASP A 401 -18.34 -9.14 36.29
CA ASP A 401 -19.61 -9.86 36.20
C ASP A 401 -19.40 -11.37 36.32
N ALA A 402 -19.76 -11.93 37.48
CA ALA A 402 -19.61 -13.36 37.76
C ALA A 402 -20.58 -14.26 36.98
N SER A 403 -21.52 -13.68 36.20
CA SER A 403 -22.48 -14.46 35.40
C SER A 403 -22.01 -14.77 33.97
N LYS A 404 -20.87 -14.22 33.55
CA LYS A 404 -20.40 -14.26 32.16
C LYS A 404 -19.23 -15.22 31.92
N ASP A 405 -18.77 -15.95 32.94
CA ASP A 405 -17.62 -16.86 32.87
C ASP A 405 -16.32 -16.22 32.32
N GLU A 406 -16.20 -14.89 32.41
CA GLU A 406 -15.08 -14.10 31.88
C GLU A 406 -13.75 -14.42 32.59
N GLY A 407 -13.81 -14.85 33.86
CA GLY A 407 -12.64 -15.32 34.60
C GLY A 407 -12.08 -16.62 34.01
N ILE A 408 -12.94 -17.58 33.71
CA ILE A 408 -12.58 -18.81 33.00
C ILE A 408 -12.06 -18.50 31.59
N ALA A 409 -12.69 -17.57 30.87
CA ALA A 409 -12.22 -17.15 29.54
C ALA A 409 -10.81 -16.54 29.61
N MET A 410 -10.55 -15.67 30.58
CA MET A 410 -9.23 -15.11 30.84
C MET A 410 -8.20 -16.20 31.20
N ALA A 411 -8.58 -17.18 32.01
CA ALA A 411 -7.72 -18.31 32.36
C ALA A 411 -7.34 -19.14 31.12
N ARG A 412 -8.32 -19.49 30.28
CA ARG A 412 -8.10 -20.22 29.01
C ARG A 412 -7.21 -19.43 28.05
N PHE A 413 -7.41 -18.11 27.98
CA PHE A 413 -6.57 -17.24 27.16
C PHE A 413 -5.11 -17.29 27.62
N LEU A 414 -4.86 -17.08 28.91
CA LEU A 414 -3.51 -17.13 29.49
C LEU A 414 -2.85 -18.50 29.33
N ASP A 415 -3.61 -19.58 29.52
CA ASP A 415 -3.11 -20.95 29.39
C ASP A 415 -2.83 -21.36 27.94
N GLY A 416 -3.53 -20.73 27.00
CA GLY A 416 -3.34 -20.93 25.57
C GLY A 416 -2.17 -20.13 24.98
N LEU A 417 -1.55 -19.23 25.76
CA LEU A 417 -0.42 -18.45 25.27
C LEU A 417 0.81 -19.36 25.07
N PRO A 418 1.55 -19.20 23.95
CA PRO A 418 2.85 -19.83 23.79
C PRO A 418 3.83 -19.44 24.91
N ASN A 419 4.86 -20.25 25.10
CA ASN A 419 6.00 -19.86 25.92
C ASN A 419 6.69 -18.62 25.32
N GLU A 420 7.42 -17.89 26.16
CA GLU A 420 8.21 -16.72 25.76
C GLU A 420 7.35 -15.55 25.27
N ARG A 421 6.36 -15.19 26.09
CA ARG A 421 5.45 -14.06 25.87
C ARG A 421 5.48 -13.11 27.04
N ILE A 422 5.56 -11.83 26.76
CA ILE A 422 5.41 -10.75 27.74
C ILE A 422 3.92 -10.46 27.88
N VAL A 423 3.39 -10.50 29.10
CA VAL A 423 1.97 -10.30 29.38
C VAL A 423 1.80 -9.08 30.28
N LEU A 424 1.08 -8.07 29.78
CA LEU A 424 0.80 -6.82 30.47
C LEU A 424 -0.69 -6.75 30.78
N ILE A 425 -1.07 -6.40 32.01
CA ILE A 425 -2.46 -6.37 32.45
C ILE A 425 -2.76 -5.07 33.17
N SER A 426 -3.91 -4.48 32.84
CA SER A 426 -4.45 -3.30 33.50
C SER A 426 -5.94 -3.47 33.76
N THR A 427 -6.38 -3.09 34.96
CA THR A 427 -7.82 -3.11 35.28
C THR A 427 -8.51 -1.78 35.01
N GLN A 428 -9.78 -1.86 34.61
CA GLN A 428 -10.69 -0.74 34.50
C GLN A 428 -12.03 -1.09 35.15
N ASP A 429 -12.48 -0.34 36.17
CA ASP A 429 -13.81 -0.46 36.78
C ASP A 429 -14.29 -1.92 37.02
N THR A 430 -13.36 -2.76 37.48
CA THR A 430 -13.64 -4.18 37.77
C THR A 430 -14.05 -4.35 39.22
N LYS A 431 -15.00 -5.27 39.46
CA LYS A 431 -15.29 -5.78 40.81
C LYS A 431 -14.36 -6.92 41.23
N GLY A 432 -13.58 -7.44 40.27
CA GLY A 432 -12.57 -8.48 40.46
C GLY A 432 -13.13 -9.82 40.95
N VAL A 433 -14.42 -10.09 40.79
CA VAL A 433 -15.03 -11.32 41.34
C VAL A 433 -14.61 -12.55 40.53
N GLY A 434 -14.60 -12.44 39.19
CA GLY A 434 -14.24 -13.53 38.30
C GLY A 434 -12.73 -13.79 38.16
N VAL A 435 -11.85 -12.82 38.48
CA VAL A 435 -10.39 -12.98 38.27
C VAL A 435 -9.77 -14.12 39.08
N ASN A 436 -10.41 -14.51 40.19
CA ASN A 436 -9.98 -15.63 41.01
C ASN A 436 -9.99 -16.96 40.24
N GLU A 437 -10.81 -17.09 39.21
CA GLU A 437 -10.85 -18.27 38.33
C GLU A 437 -9.59 -18.38 37.46
N ALA A 438 -8.91 -17.25 37.20
CA ALA A 438 -7.64 -17.18 36.46
C ALA A 438 -6.41 -17.14 37.37
N LYS A 439 -6.57 -17.34 38.69
CA LYS A 439 -5.49 -17.18 39.67
C LYS A 439 -4.30 -18.11 39.41
N ASP A 440 -4.57 -19.37 39.08
CA ASP A 440 -3.52 -20.36 38.83
C ASP A 440 -2.75 -20.06 37.52
N SER A 441 -3.47 -19.62 36.48
CA SER A 441 -2.90 -19.13 35.22
C SER A 441 -2.01 -17.90 35.45
N LEU A 442 -2.49 -16.94 36.23
CA LEU A 442 -1.71 -15.74 36.60
C LEU A 442 -0.48 -16.10 37.44
N ALA A 443 -0.59 -17.06 38.36
CA ALA A 443 0.54 -17.52 39.17
C ALA A 443 1.65 -18.15 38.33
N ARG A 444 1.31 -18.88 37.26
CA ARG A 444 2.28 -19.49 36.34
C ARG A 444 3.15 -18.47 35.60
N ILE A 445 2.64 -17.26 35.37
CA ILE A 445 3.36 -16.18 34.68
C ILE A 445 3.98 -15.16 35.63
N GLY A 446 4.01 -15.48 36.94
CA GLY A 446 4.70 -14.70 37.96
C GLY A 446 3.83 -13.82 38.85
N ALA A 447 2.50 -13.86 38.73
CA ALA A 447 1.63 -13.13 39.67
C ALA A 447 1.70 -13.74 41.07
N THR A 448 1.76 -12.91 42.10
CA THR A 448 1.88 -13.37 43.49
C THR A 448 0.81 -12.74 44.38
N GLY A 449 0.51 -13.35 45.53
CA GLY A 449 -0.44 -12.76 46.48
C GLY A 449 -1.87 -12.65 45.96
N ASN A 450 -2.52 -11.51 46.22
CA ASN A 450 -3.92 -11.27 45.83
C ASN A 450 -4.00 -10.51 44.50
N VAL A 451 -4.50 -11.19 43.47
CA VAL A 451 -4.72 -10.64 42.12
C VAL A 451 -6.05 -9.90 41.96
N ASN A 452 -6.90 -9.95 42.99
CA ASN A 452 -8.17 -9.25 43.02
C ASN A 452 -8.04 -7.91 43.79
N PRO A 453 -8.14 -6.75 43.13
CA PRO A 453 -8.09 -5.44 43.80
C PRO A 453 -9.34 -5.10 44.64
N GLY A 454 -10.41 -5.90 44.53
CA GLY A 454 -11.71 -5.65 45.14
C GLY A 454 -12.52 -4.59 44.40
N PRO A 455 -13.79 -4.37 44.80
CA PRO A 455 -14.68 -3.40 44.14
C PRO A 455 -14.12 -1.98 44.14
N GLY A 456 -13.93 -1.42 42.95
CA GLY A 456 -13.45 -0.04 42.77
C GLY A 456 -11.94 0.13 43.06
N GLY A 457 -11.20 -0.96 43.25
CA GLY A 457 -9.74 -0.93 43.32
C GLY A 457 -9.08 -1.03 41.94
N SER A 458 -7.80 -0.68 41.87
CA SER A 458 -6.99 -0.74 40.64
C SER A 458 -5.86 -1.76 40.78
N TRP A 459 -5.59 -2.53 39.73
CA TRP A 459 -4.50 -3.50 39.67
C TRP A 459 -3.80 -3.45 38.31
N VAL A 460 -2.47 -3.59 38.36
CA VAL A 460 -1.60 -3.72 37.19
C VAL A 460 -0.67 -4.90 37.40
N PHE A 461 -0.35 -5.59 36.30
CA PHE A 461 0.56 -6.72 36.31
C PHE A 461 1.38 -6.75 35.02
N MET A 462 2.64 -7.17 35.15
CA MET A 462 3.57 -7.39 34.06
C MET A 462 4.33 -8.68 34.36
N GLY A 463 4.18 -9.68 33.48
CA GLY A 463 4.74 -11.02 33.65
C GLY A 463 5.25 -11.62 32.35
N TYR A 464 5.77 -12.84 32.43
CA TYR A 464 6.42 -13.54 31.32
C TYR A 464 6.08 -15.04 31.34
N THR A 465 5.81 -15.64 30.18
CA THR A 465 5.44 -17.06 30.05
C THR A 465 6.63 -17.99 29.75
N GLY A 466 7.85 -17.46 29.60
CA GLY A 466 9.03 -18.28 29.32
C GLY A 466 9.58 -19.00 30.55
N PRO A 467 10.46 -19.99 30.34
CA PRO A 467 11.11 -20.74 31.43
C PRO A 467 12.11 -19.89 32.22
N ASP A 468 12.68 -18.87 31.58
CA ASP A 468 13.68 -17.99 32.17
C ASP A 468 12.99 -16.95 33.06
N ALA A 469 13.50 -16.80 34.28
CA ALA A 469 13.04 -15.75 35.18
C ALA A 469 13.52 -14.39 34.66
N VAL A 470 12.59 -13.47 34.45
CA VAL A 470 12.89 -12.06 34.16
C VAL A 470 12.83 -11.24 35.44
N ASP A 471 13.70 -10.24 35.57
CA ASP A 471 13.85 -9.40 36.75
C ASP A 471 12.76 -8.32 36.87
N TRP A 472 12.12 -7.97 35.76
CA TRP A 472 11.13 -6.90 35.68
C TRP A 472 9.67 -7.35 35.95
N VAL A 473 9.41 -8.60 36.33
CA VAL A 473 8.06 -9.04 36.73
C VAL A 473 7.56 -8.15 37.86
N THR A 474 6.42 -7.48 37.65
CA THR A 474 5.91 -6.47 38.56
C THR A 474 4.41 -6.55 38.70
N GLN A 475 3.91 -6.27 39.90
CA GLN A 475 2.49 -6.12 40.16
C GLN A 475 2.24 -5.00 41.16
N MET A 476 1.14 -4.28 41.01
CA MET A 476 0.73 -3.26 41.97
C MET A 476 -0.78 -3.22 42.08
N ALA A 477 -1.27 -3.23 43.33
CA ALA A 477 -2.68 -3.09 43.66
C ALA A 477 -2.88 -1.84 44.51
N ARG A 478 -3.98 -1.12 44.29
CA ARG A 478 -4.44 -0.04 45.17
C ARG A 478 -5.92 -0.21 45.50
N PRO A 479 -6.30 -0.10 46.78
CA PRO A 479 -7.69 -0.14 47.19
C PRO A 479 -8.51 1.02 46.61
N ARG A 480 -9.83 0.88 46.69
CA ARG A 480 -10.80 1.93 46.34
C ARG A 480 -10.41 3.30 46.91
N HIS A 481 -10.50 4.35 46.08
CA HIS A 481 -10.14 5.74 46.37
C HIS A 481 -8.64 6.01 46.60
N LYS A 482 -7.77 5.03 46.35
CA LYS A 482 -6.32 5.16 46.51
C LYS A 482 -5.55 5.01 45.20
N GLY A 483 -6.22 4.70 44.09
CA GLY A 483 -5.61 4.67 42.76
C GLY A 483 -5.18 6.05 42.27
N PRO A 484 -4.57 6.13 41.08
CA PRO A 484 -4.37 5.05 40.11
C PRO A 484 -3.15 4.16 40.44
N CYS A 485 -3.14 2.96 39.90
CA CYS A 485 -1.92 2.16 39.74
C CYS A 485 -1.22 2.57 38.44
N VAL A 486 0.05 2.99 38.50
CA VAL A 486 0.86 3.32 37.33
C VAL A 486 2.22 2.62 37.41
N VAL A 487 2.55 1.84 36.39
CA VAL A 487 3.90 1.31 36.14
C VAL A 487 4.45 2.03 34.91
N SER A 488 5.68 2.52 34.99
CA SER A 488 6.35 3.21 33.88
C SER A 488 7.82 2.87 33.91
N GLU A 489 8.18 1.74 33.31
CA GLU A 489 9.51 1.16 33.42
C GLU A 489 10.08 0.82 32.03
N PHE A 490 11.41 0.85 31.92
CA PHE A 490 12.10 0.23 30.80
C PHE A 490 12.36 -1.23 31.15
N ILE A 491 11.99 -2.14 30.25
CA ILE A 491 12.29 -3.56 30.39
C ILE A 491 13.29 -4.00 29.33
N THR A 492 14.22 -4.87 29.73
CA THR A 492 15.14 -5.52 28.79
C THR A 492 14.43 -6.71 28.17
N LEU A 493 14.46 -6.79 26.84
CA LEU A 493 13.80 -7.85 26.08
C LEU A 493 14.50 -9.19 26.30
N PRO A 494 13.76 -10.29 26.57
CA PRO A 494 14.35 -11.62 26.72
C PRO A 494 15.21 -12.04 25.52
N ALA A 495 14.80 -11.71 24.28
CA ALA A 495 15.60 -11.99 23.08
C ALA A 495 16.96 -11.28 23.09
N ALA A 496 17.02 -10.04 23.62
CA ALA A 496 18.27 -9.29 23.72
C ALA A 496 19.22 -9.88 24.77
N VAL A 497 18.70 -10.36 25.90
CA VAL A 497 19.48 -11.03 26.94
C VAL A 497 20.13 -12.31 26.38
N LYS A 498 19.35 -13.13 25.68
CA LYS A 498 19.84 -14.36 25.03
C LYS A 498 20.92 -14.09 23.99
N ALA A 499 20.76 -13.05 23.17
CA ALA A 499 21.75 -12.69 22.15
C ALA A 499 23.12 -12.33 22.78
N VAL A 500 23.12 -11.61 23.90
CA VAL A 500 24.35 -11.27 24.63
C VAL A 500 25.01 -12.52 25.24
N GLU A 501 24.23 -13.44 25.80
CA GLU A 501 24.75 -14.71 26.34
C GLU A 501 25.35 -15.59 25.23
N GLU A 502 24.68 -15.70 24.08
CA GLU A 502 25.19 -16.47 22.93
C GLU A 502 26.47 -15.86 22.33
N GLU A 503 26.59 -14.55 22.28
CA GLU A 503 27.77 -13.85 21.76
C GLU A 503 28.99 -14.01 22.69
N GLN A 504 28.77 -14.08 24.01
CA GLN A 504 29.82 -14.36 24.99
C GLN A 504 30.27 -15.83 25.01
N VAL A 505 29.43 -16.77 24.56
CA VAL A 505 29.72 -18.21 24.57
C VAL A 505 30.41 -18.71 23.28
N ARG A 506 30.47 -17.91 22.21
CA ARG A 506 31.14 -18.31 20.95
C ARG A 506 32.67 -18.26 21.03
N PRO A 507 33.41 -19.38 20.89
CA PRO A 507 34.82 -19.34 20.58
C PRO A 507 35.01 -19.05 19.08
N SER A 508 35.99 -18.21 18.76
CA SER A 508 36.36 -17.86 17.39
C SER A 508 36.87 -19.08 16.61
N SER A 509 36.08 -19.65 15.70
CA SER A 509 36.61 -20.33 14.51
C SER A 509 35.54 -20.67 13.46
N MET A 510 35.88 -20.32 12.20
CA MET A 510 35.65 -21.06 10.94
C MET A 510 34.27 -21.65 10.62
N GLY A 511 33.63 -21.05 9.60
CA GLY A 511 33.77 -21.54 8.22
C GLY A 511 33.07 -22.85 7.86
N GLU A 512 31.96 -22.67 7.13
CA GLU A 512 31.30 -23.59 6.17
C GLU A 512 30.82 -24.95 6.71
N VAL A 513 29.56 -25.31 6.40
CA VAL A 513 29.17 -26.39 5.46
C VAL A 513 27.63 -26.52 5.43
N GLU A 514 27.12 -26.56 4.21
CA GLU A 514 25.90 -27.20 3.64
C GLU A 514 24.62 -27.46 4.45
N GLY A 515 23.50 -27.09 3.81
CA GLY A 515 22.54 -28.06 3.29
C GLY A 515 21.40 -28.49 4.20
N PHE A 516 20.17 -28.06 3.88
CA PHE A 516 18.96 -28.76 4.33
C PHE A 516 17.85 -28.70 3.26
N GLU A 517 17.49 -29.89 2.77
CA GLU A 517 16.15 -30.25 2.30
C GLU A 517 15.16 -30.21 3.46
N TYR A 518 13.86 -29.96 3.23
CA TYR A 518 12.77 -30.68 3.91
C TYR A 518 11.42 -30.52 3.17
N GLU A 519 10.72 -31.66 3.09
CA GLU A 519 9.29 -31.87 2.82
C GLU A 519 8.45 -31.16 3.92
N GLY A 520 7.25 -30.60 3.72
CA GLY A 520 5.99 -31.24 3.34
C GLY A 520 4.97 -31.10 4.50
N GLU A 521 3.69 -30.90 4.16
CA GLU A 521 2.48 -30.80 5.03
C GLU A 521 2.19 -29.43 5.70
N GLY A 522 0.99 -28.84 5.68
CA GLY A 522 -0.34 -29.35 5.32
C GLY A 522 -1.31 -29.21 6.49
N GLY A 523 -1.62 -27.98 6.93
CA GLY A 523 -2.56 -27.71 8.05
C GLY A 523 -3.75 -26.85 7.62
N ASN A 524 -4.95 -27.43 7.72
CA ASN A 524 -6.26 -26.79 7.58
C ASN A 524 -6.58 -26.04 8.89
N GLU A 525 -7.01 -24.78 8.84
CA GLU A 525 -7.70 -24.12 9.96
C GLU A 525 -8.66 -23.05 9.45
N SER A 526 -9.83 -23.04 10.07
CA SER A 526 -11.10 -22.44 9.66
C SER A 526 -11.17 -20.92 9.79
N ASP A 527 -11.96 -20.31 8.92
CA ASP A 527 -12.33 -18.90 8.93
C ASP A 527 -13.16 -18.56 10.19
N ASP A 528 -12.70 -17.55 10.94
CA ASP A 528 -13.55 -16.68 11.75
C ASP A 528 -13.07 -15.23 11.57
N GLU A 529 -14.03 -14.34 11.30
CA GLU A 529 -13.85 -12.94 10.93
C GLU A 529 -13.68 -12.04 12.18
N GLU A 530 -12.52 -11.39 12.36
CA GLU A 530 -12.40 -10.14 13.13
C GLU A 530 -11.33 -9.20 12.54
N ASP A 531 -11.51 -7.90 12.79
CA ASP A 531 -10.88 -6.72 12.15
C ASP A 531 -9.37 -6.61 12.43
N VAL A 532 -8.51 -6.70 11.39
CA VAL A 532 -7.03 -6.66 11.51
C VAL A 532 -6.43 -5.49 10.72
N SER A 533 -5.52 -4.76 11.38
CA SER A 533 -4.76 -3.61 10.84
C SER A 533 -3.90 -3.96 9.61
N ILE A 534 -3.86 -3.03 8.65
CA ILE A 534 -3.38 -3.20 7.26
C ILE A 534 -1.89 -3.57 7.11
N HIS A 535 -1.06 -3.43 8.16
CA HIS A 535 0.39 -3.70 8.06
C HIS A 535 0.81 -5.16 8.32
N ASP A 536 -0.09 -5.99 8.87
CA ASP A 536 0.10 -7.45 9.02
C ASP A 536 -0.72 -8.27 8.01
N MET A 537 -1.33 -7.57 7.05
CA MET A 537 -2.14 -8.23 6.04
C MET A 537 -1.23 -9.00 5.07
N SER A 538 -1.43 -10.31 5.03
CA SER A 538 -0.88 -11.17 3.98
C SER A 538 -1.10 -10.53 2.61
N ASP A 539 -0.20 -10.73 1.63
CA ASP A 539 -0.34 -10.07 0.32
C ASP A 539 -1.71 -10.36 -0.34
N ARG A 540 -2.31 -11.53 -0.06
CA ARG A 540 -3.71 -11.86 -0.42
C ARG A 540 -4.71 -10.90 0.24
N ALA A 541 -4.54 -10.61 1.53
CA ALA A 541 -5.41 -9.71 2.27
C ALA A 541 -5.27 -8.26 1.77
N LYS A 542 -4.08 -7.84 1.28
CA LYS A 542 -3.91 -6.59 0.54
C LYS A 542 -4.71 -6.58 -0.77
N MET A 543 -4.69 -7.67 -1.55
CA MET A 543 -5.54 -7.82 -2.74
C MET A 543 -7.04 -7.77 -2.40
N ARG A 544 -7.44 -8.31 -1.24
CA ARG A 544 -8.82 -8.25 -0.73
C ARG A 544 -9.25 -6.83 -0.39
N ASN A 545 -8.31 -5.93 -0.13
CA ASN A 545 -8.58 -4.55 0.26
C ASN A 545 -8.40 -3.53 -0.87
N LEU A 546 -8.22 -3.98 -2.12
CA LEU A 546 -8.15 -3.09 -3.28
C LEU A 546 -9.42 -2.24 -3.44
N PRO A 547 -9.30 -1.03 -4.03
CA PRO A 547 -10.45 -0.19 -4.37
C PRO A 547 -11.52 -0.95 -5.16
N ALA A 548 -12.78 -0.56 -4.99
CA ALA A 548 -13.91 -1.24 -5.64
C ALA A 548 -13.80 -1.23 -7.19
N GLU A 549 -13.23 -0.16 -7.75
CA GLU A 549 -12.98 -0.01 -9.18
C GLU A 549 -11.93 -1.01 -9.70
N GLU A 550 -10.80 -1.12 -9.00
CA GLU A 550 -9.74 -2.09 -9.32
C GLU A 550 -10.23 -3.54 -9.18
N LYS A 551 -11.00 -3.82 -8.13
CA LYS A 551 -11.68 -5.11 -7.93
C LYS A 551 -12.63 -5.44 -9.07
N ALA A 552 -13.39 -4.47 -9.57
CA ALA A 552 -14.30 -4.69 -10.70
C ALA A 552 -13.53 -5.09 -11.96
N LYS A 553 -12.36 -4.51 -12.21
CA LYS A 553 -11.50 -4.84 -13.36
C LYS A 553 -10.86 -6.24 -13.21
N ILE A 554 -10.36 -6.57 -12.02
CA ILE A 554 -9.84 -7.91 -11.68
C ILE A 554 -10.95 -8.97 -11.80
N GLU A 555 -12.16 -8.66 -11.34
CA GLU A 555 -13.30 -9.58 -11.41
C GLU A 555 -13.72 -9.83 -12.86
N ARG A 556 -13.78 -8.80 -13.72
CA ARG A 556 -14.03 -8.97 -15.17
C ARG A 556 -13.05 -9.97 -15.79
N LEU A 557 -11.74 -9.77 -15.64
CA LEU A 557 -10.73 -10.69 -16.18
C LEU A 557 -10.81 -12.10 -15.56
N SER A 558 -11.12 -12.19 -14.27
CA SER A 558 -11.25 -13.46 -13.56
C SER A 558 -12.52 -14.23 -13.97
N THR A 559 -13.59 -13.54 -14.38
CA THR A 559 -14.78 -14.19 -14.95
C THR A 559 -14.47 -14.79 -16.32
N GLU A 560 -13.70 -14.11 -17.16
CA GLU A 560 -13.24 -14.66 -18.44
C GLU A 560 -12.39 -15.92 -18.22
N LEU A 561 -11.41 -15.88 -17.31
CA LEU A 561 -10.58 -17.04 -16.98
C LEU A 561 -11.42 -18.21 -16.45
N ARG A 562 -12.42 -17.95 -15.61
CA ARG A 562 -13.35 -18.99 -15.11
C ARG A 562 -14.23 -19.57 -16.22
N SER A 563 -14.61 -18.78 -17.21
CA SER A 563 -15.31 -19.28 -18.38
C SER A 563 -14.43 -20.26 -19.19
N GLU A 564 -13.13 -19.95 -19.35
CA GLU A 564 -12.16 -20.83 -20.01
C GLU A 564 -11.90 -22.09 -19.18
N LYS A 565 -11.79 -21.96 -17.85
CA LYS A 565 -11.72 -23.08 -16.91
C LYS A 565 -12.91 -24.03 -17.08
N SER A 566 -14.14 -23.52 -17.09
CA SER A 566 -15.34 -24.35 -17.25
C SER A 566 -15.32 -25.12 -18.58
N ARG A 567 -14.91 -24.47 -19.68
CA ARG A 567 -14.71 -25.14 -20.97
C ARG A 567 -13.64 -26.23 -20.90
N PHE A 568 -12.55 -25.98 -20.18
CA PHE A 568 -11.46 -26.93 -19.98
C PHE A 568 -11.86 -28.13 -19.10
N GLU A 569 -12.51 -27.91 -17.97
CA GLU A 569 -13.01 -28.98 -17.09
C GLU A 569 -14.05 -29.85 -17.79
N ASN A 570 -14.97 -29.24 -18.55
CA ASN A 570 -15.93 -29.99 -19.36
C ASN A 570 -15.25 -30.86 -20.43
N MET A 571 -14.15 -30.38 -21.00
CA MET A 571 -13.34 -31.17 -21.95
C MET A 571 -12.57 -32.29 -21.23
N LEU A 572 -11.93 -32.01 -20.09
CA LEU A 572 -11.11 -32.97 -19.35
C LEU A 572 -11.93 -34.03 -18.61
N SER A 573 -13.15 -33.72 -18.18
CA SER A 573 -14.05 -34.65 -17.49
C SER A 573 -14.46 -35.86 -18.35
N GLN A 574 -14.35 -35.72 -19.67
CA GLN A 574 -14.63 -36.77 -20.64
C GLN A 574 -13.52 -37.83 -20.71
N TRP A 575 -12.34 -37.53 -20.17
CA TRP A 575 -11.18 -38.41 -20.21
C TRP A 575 -10.93 -39.07 -18.84
N ASP A 576 -10.65 -40.36 -18.87
CA ASP A 576 -10.15 -41.11 -17.73
C ASP A 576 -8.69 -40.72 -17.46
N GLU A 577 -8.37 -40.49 -16.19
CA GLU A 577 -7.04 -40.09 -15.72
C GLU A 577 -6.09 -41.30 -15.62
N SER A 578 -6.65 -42.51 -15.57
CA SER A 578 -5.93 -43.76 -15.38
C SER A 578 -5.02 -44.07 -16.58
N GLY A 579 -3.75 -43.66 -16.49
CA GLY A 579 -2.74 -43.87 -17.53
C GLY A 579 -2.62 -42.72 -18.55
N ASN A 580 -3.11 -41.52 -18.20
CA ASN A 580 -2.91 -40.32 -19.02
C ASN A 580 -2.30 -39.18 -18.19
N GLU A 581 -0.97 -39.17 -18.10
CA GLU A 581 -0.21 -38.16 -17.34
C GLU A 581 -0.40 -36.75 -17.92
N ILE A 582 -0.68 -36.60 -19.23
CA ILE A 582 -1.01 -35.29 -19.83
C ILE A 582 -2.29 -34.72 -19.22
N VAL A 583 -3.35 -35.51 -19.07
CA VAL A 583 -4.62 -35.06 -18.47
C VAL A 583 -4.44 -34.73 -16.99
N VAL A 584 -3.67 -35.53 -16.24
CA VAL A 584 -3.37 -35.27 -14.82
C VAL A 584 -2.60 -33.96 -14.65
N LEU A 585 -1.55 -33.74 -15.46
CA LEU A 585 -0.76 -32.50 -15.45
C LEU A 585 -1.62 -31.30 -15.85
N ALA A 586 -2.49 -31.46 -16.84
CA ALA A 586 -3.42 -30.43 -17.30
C ALA A 586 -4.37 -29.97 -16.18
N LYS A 587 -4.96 -30.90 -15.42
CA LYS A 587 -5.78 -30.59 -14.23
C LYS A 587 -4.97 -29.89 -13.14
N LYS A 588 -3.76 -30.39 -12.85
CA LYS A 588 -2.88 -29.82 -11.82
C LYS A 588 -2.45 -28.39 -12.15
N MET A 589 -2.07 -28.14 -13.41
CA MET A 589 -1.72 -26.80 -13.88
C MET A 589 -2.92 -25.84 -13.81
N CYS A 590 -4.13 -26.29 -14.18
CA CYS A 590 -5.34 -25.47 -14.09
C CYS A 590 -5.71 -25.13 -12.65
N MET A 591 -5.63 -26.08 -11.72
CA MET A 591 -5.85 -25.81 -10.29
C MET A 591 -4.90 -24.71 -9.79
N MET A 592 -3.60 -24.83 -10.04
CA MET A 592 -2.63 -23.83 -9.60
C MET A 592 -2.82 -22.46 -10.28
N MET A 593 -3.21 -22.42 -11.57
CA MET A 593 -3.55 -21.16 -12.25
C MET A 593 -4.80 -20.49 -11.66
N MET A 594 -5.76 -21.28 -11.19
CA MET A 594 -6.93 -20.78 -10.47
C MET A 594 -6.57 -20.27 -9.08
N ASP A 595 -5.73 -20.98 -8.34
CA ASP A 595 -5.23 -20.51 -7.03
C ASP A 595 -4.52 -19.15 -7.17
N MET A 596 -3.77 -18.94 -8.25
CA MET A 596 -3.12 -17.67 -8.58
C MET A 596 -4.12 -16.57 -8.98
N SER A 597 -5.18 -16.90 -9.72
CA SER A 597 -6.25 -15.93 -10.02
C SER A 597 -7.07 -15.58 -8.78
N ASP A 598 -7.32 -16.55 -7.91
CA ASP A 598 -8.05 -16.34 -6.66
C ASP A 598 -7.26 -15.43 -5.72
N PHE A 599 -5.94 -15.60 -5.67
CA PHE A 599 -5.03 -14.69 -4.95
C PHE A 599 -5.22 -13.24 -5.38
N THR A 600 -5.33 -12.97 -6.69
CA THR A 600 -5.55 -11.60 -7.19
C THR A 600 -6.90 -11.00 -6.79
N ARG A 601 -7.87 -11.84 -6.42
CA ARG A 601 -9.18 -11.42 -5.89
C ARG A 601 -9.21 -11.31 -4.37
N GLY A 602 -8.06 -11.57 -3.72
CA GLY A 602 -7.98 -11.67 -2.27
C GLY A 602 -8.61 -12.93 -1.67
N ALA A 603 -8.76 -13.98 -2.49
CA ALA A 603 -9.33 -15.27 -2.11
C ALA A 603 -8.33 -16.42 -2.40
N GLY A 604 -8.75 -17.66 -2.16
CA GLY A 604 -7.94 -18.84 -2.50
C GLY A 604 -6.81 -19.14 -1.52
N PRO A 605 -6.03 -20.21 -1.77
CA PRO A 605 -5.13 -20.79 -0.77
C PRO A 605 -3.77 -20.08 -0.62
N LEU A 606 -3.36 -19.26 -1.60
CA LEU A 606 -2.06 -18.57 -1.59
C LEU A 606 -2.14 -17.34 -0.69
N LYS A 607 -1.20 -17.15 0.25
CA LYS A 607 -1.25 -16.04 1.22
C LYS A 607 -0.24 -14.95 0.89
N THR A 608 0.94 -15.31 0.38
CA THR A 608 2.05 -14.37 0.14
C THR A 608 2.44 -14.33 -1.34
N THR A 609 3.12 -13.27 -1.77
CA THR A 609 3.75 -13.23 -3.11
C THR A 609 4.75 -14.37 -3.29
N MET A 610 5.38 -14.85 -2.21
CA MET A 610 6.27 -16.01 -2.26
C MET A 610 5.53 -17.32 -2.60
N ASP A 611 4.29 -17.49 -2.13
CA ASP A 611 3.43 -18.62 -2.50
C ASP A 611 3.08 -18.57 -3.99
N VAL A 612 2.80 -17.37 -4.52
CA VAL A 612 2.53 -17.14 -5.95
C VAL A 612 3.75 -17.48 -6.82
N ILE A 613 4.95 -17.05 -6.40
CA ILE A 613 6.22 -17.39 -7.07
C ILE A 613 6.45 -18.91 -7.05
N THR A 614 6.14 -19.56 -5.94
CA THR A 614 6.30 -21.00 -5.77
C THR A 614 5.29 -21.76 -6.64
N ALA A 615 4.04 -21.32 -6.70
CA ALA A 615 3.02 -21.85 -7.59
C ALA A 615 3.42 -21.72 -9.07
N ALA A 616 3.93 -20.56 -9.49
CA ALA A 616 4.43 -20.33 -10.85
C ALA A 616 5.59 -21.28 -11.20
N LYS A 617 6.55 -21.49 -10.28
CA LYS A 617 7.64 -22.47 -10.46
C LYS A 617 7.11 -23.91 -10.59
N ARG A 618 6.08 -24.28 -9.83
CA ARG A 618 5.43 -25.60 -9.91
C ARG A 618 4.68 -25.79 -11.24
N ILE A 619 3.98 -24.75 -11.71
CA ILE A 619 3.34 -24.73 -13.04
C ILE A 619 4.40 -24.90 -14.13
N ALA A 620 5.53 -24.18 -14.05
CA ALA A 620 6.61 -24.29 -15.04
C ALA A 620 7.21 -25.71 -15.09
N ARG A 621 7.43 -26.36 -13.93
CA ARG A 621 7.87 -27.77 -13.87
C ARG A 621 6.85 -28.73 -14.49
N ALA A 622 5.56 -28.54 -14.20
CA ALA A 622 4.49 -29.34 -14.79
C ALA A 622 4.37 -29.12 -16.31
N GLY A 623 4.54 -27.87 -16.77
CA GLY A 623 4.59 -27.52 -18.19
C GLY A 623 5.78 -28.16 -18.91
N ALA A 624 6.96 -28.17 -18.30
CA ALA A 624 8.13 -28.86 -18.85
C ALA A 624 7.91 -30.38 -18.97
N ARG A 625 7.28 -31.01 -17.96
CA ARG A 625 6.91 -32.43 -18.02
C ARG A 625 5.85 -32.71 -19.08
N MET A 626 4.83 -31.86 -19.21
CA MET A 626 3.83 -31.95 -20.26
C MET A 626 4.47 -31.83 -21.65
N ASN A 627 5.44 -30.92 -21.81
CA ASN A 627 6.17 -30.75 -23.05
C ASN A 627 6.98 -32.00 -23.43
N GLN A 628 7.65 -32.64 -22.47
CA GLN A 628 8.34 -33.91 -22.69
C GLN A 628 7.38 -34.99 -23.23
N LEU A 629 6.28 -35.24 -22.52
CA LEU A 629 5.28 -36.23 -22.90
C LEU A 629 4.63 -35.95 -24.26
N ALA A 630 4.30 -34.68 -24.51
CA ALA A 630 3.67 -34.26 -25.76
C ALA A 630 4.66 -34.28 -26.94
N THR A 631 5.96 -34.12 -26.69
CA THR A 631 7.04 -34.29 -27.69
C THR A 631 7.17 -35.76 -28.08
N GLU A 632 7.13 -36.70 -27.13
CA GLU A 632 7.11 -38.14 -27.44
C GLU A 632 5.89 -38.53 -28.30
N VAL A 633 4.73 -37.89 -28.06
CA VAL A 633 3.53 -38.06 -28.90
C VAL A 633 3.74 -37.47 -30.30
N ALA A 634 4.36 -36.29 -30.39
CA ALA A 634 4.65 -35.63 -31.66
C ALA A 634 5.65 -36.42 -32.52
N GLU A 635 6.68 -37.02 -31.91
CA GLU A 635 7.68 -37.86 -32.58
C GLU A 635 7.08 -39.14 -33.16
N LYS A 636 6.11 -39.73 -32.45
CA LYS A 636 5.39 -40.93 -32.89
C LYS A 636 4.28 -40.64 -33.90
N CYS A 637 3.91 -39.38 -34.09
CA CYS A 637 2.88 -38.98 -35.04
C CYS A 637 3.42 -38.99 -36.48
N ALA A 638 2.84 -39.84 -37.35
CA ALA A 638 3.25 -39.94 -38.75
C ALA A 638 2.74 -38.77 -39.62
N HIS A 639 1.79 -37.98 -39.11
CA HIS A 639 1.13 -36.92 -39.87
C HIS A 639 1.75 -35.55 -39.58
N SER A 640 2.50 -35.01 -40.56
CA SER A 640 3.27 -33.76 -40.44
C SER A 640 2.46 -32.58 -39.87
N GLN A 641 1.24 -32.33 -40.36
CA GLN A 641 0.42 -31.23 -39.85
C GLN A 641 0.12 -31.34 -38.33
N SER A 642 -0.48 -32.44 -37.89
CA SER A 642 -0.82 -32.65 -36.47
C SER A 642 0.42 -32.63 -35.55
N LYS A 643 1.58 -33.10 -36.07
CA LYS A 643 2.87 -33.00 -35.38
C LYS A 643 3.30 -31.54 -35.23
N ASN A 644 3.24 -30.75 -36.30
CA ASN A 644 3.65 -29.34 -36.28
C ASN A 644 2.72 -28.49 -35.39
N ASP A 645 1.41 -28.73 -35.45
CA ASP A 645 0.43 -28.06 -34.60
C ASP A 645 0.72 -28.36 -33.12
N LEU A 646 0.98 -29.64 -32.79
CA LEU A 646 1.33 -30.05 -31.42
C LEU A 646 2.63 -29.42 -30.94
N LEU A 647 3.69 -29.41 -31.75
CA LEU A 647 4.97 -28.77 -31.40
C LEU A 647 4.81 -27.25 -31.19
N ALA A 648 3.98 -26.58 -32.00
CA ALA A 648 3.70 -25.16 -31.84
C ALA A 648 2.98 -24.86 -30.51
N TYR A 649 2.00 -25.68 -30.11
CA TYR A 649 1.30 -25.49 -28.82
C TYR A 649 2.19 -25.78 -27.61
N ILE A 650 3.07 -26.78 -27.69
CA ILE A 650 4.09 -27.10 -26.67
C ILE A 650 5.07 -25.92 -26.48
N GLN A 651 5.54 -25.31 -27.57
CA GLN A 651 6.40 -24.13 -27.49
C GLN A 651 5.69 -22.94 -26.82
N ARG A 652 4.39 -22.77 -27.05
CA ARG A 652 3.57 -21.75 -26.37
C ARG A 652 3.45 -22.03 -24.87
N ILE A 653 3.37 -23.28 -24.43
CA ILE A 653 3.41 -23.63 -22.99
C ILE A 653 4.72 -23.17 -22.36
N SER A 654 5.87 -23.37 -23.01
CA SER A 654 7.17 -22.89 -22.51
C SER A 654 7.20 -21.36 -22.38
N LEU A 655 6.75 -20.64 -23.42
CA LEU A 655 6.70 -19.19 -23.43
C LEU A 655 5.81 -18.64 -22.31
N PHE A 656 4.57 -19.12 -22.21
CA PHE A 656 3.61 -18.61 -21.22
C PHE A 656 3.95 -19.06 -19.80
N SER A 657 4.58 -20.21 -19.59
CA SER A 657 5.10 -20.62 -18.27
C SER A 657 6.24 -19.70 -17.81
N HIS A 658 7.11 -19.28 -18.73
CA HIS A 658 8.16 -18.31 -18.45
C HIS A 658 7.58 -16.92 -18.14
N GLN A 659 6.64 -16.45 -18.96
CA GLN A 659 5.92 -15.19 -18.71
C GLN A 659 5.18 -15.21 -17.37
N LEU A 660 4.56 -16.33 -16.99
CA LEU A 660 3.89 -16.50 -15.69
C LEU A 660 4.89 -16.44 -14.53
N THR A 661 6.10 -16.99 -14.72
CA THR A 661 7.18 -16.90 -13.72
C THR A 661 7.69 -15.47 -13.58
N ILE A 662 7.84 -14.72 -14.67
CA ILE A 662 8.26 -13.31 -14.63
C ILE A 662 7.19 -12.47 -13.93
N THR A 663 5.93 -12.57 -14.38
CA THR A 663 4.80 -11.81 -13.81
C THR A 663 4.57 -12.14 -12.33
N SER A 664 4.81 -13.39 -11.88
CA SER A 664 4.73 -13.75 -10.46
C SER A 664 5.81 -13.10 -9.56
N ARG A 665 6.92 -12.63 -10.14
CA ARG A 665 8.03 -11.98 -9.40
C ARG A 665 7.86 -10.46 -9.31
N VAL A 666 6.99 -9.89 -10.14
CA VAL A 666 6.70 -8.45 -10.11
C VAL A 666 5.91 -8.17 -8.84
N LYS A 667 6.60 -7.64 -7.82
CA LYS A 667 5.93 -7.12 -6.63
C LYS A 667 5.01 -5.98 -7.08
N ALA A 668 3.82 -5.93 -6.52
CA ALA A 668 3.00 -4.72 -6.65
C ALA A 668 3.79 -3.57 -6.03
N ASP A 669 4.14 -2.57 -6.83
CA ASP A 669 4.81 -1.38 -6.30
C ASP A 669 3.82 -0.63 -5.42
N ILE A 670 4.26 -0.33 -4.20
CA ILE A 670 3.54 0.57 -3.31
C ILE A 670 3.98 1.96 -3.72
N GLN A 671 3.26 2.57 -4.67
CA GLN A 671 3.47 3.97 -4.98
C GLN A 671 2.78 4.81 -3.91
N THR A 672 3.59 5.52 -3.15
CA THR A 672 3.08 6.52 -2.21
C THR A 672 2.84 7.79 -2.99
N ILE A 673 1.67 7.93 -3.58
CA ILE A 673 1.23 9.19 -4.19
C ILE A 673 0.45 9.94 -3.12
N SER A 674 0.95 11.12 -2.74
CA SER A 674 0.26 12.05 -1.83
C SER A 674 -0.13 11.43 -0.49
N GLY A 675 0.73 10.56 0.06
CA GLY A 675 0.48 9.93 1.35
C GLY A 675 -0.65 8.90 1.35
N VAL A 676 -1.26 8.52 0.22
CA VAL A 676 -2.12 7.34 0.08
C VAL A 676 -1.25 6.20 -0.47
N GLU A 677 -1.39 5.00 0.12
CA GLU A 677 -0.67 3.82 -0.35
C GLU A 677 -1.57 3.28 -1.43
N VAL A 678 -1.39 3.79 -2.65
CA VAL A 678 -2.03 3.21 -3.81
C VAL A 678 -1.14 2.04 -4.18
N VAL A 679 -1.59 0.84 -3.80
CA VAL A 679 -0.95 -0.38 -4.27
C VAL A 679 -1.20 -0.41 -5.78
N SER A 680 -0.18 -0.20 -6.62
CA SER A 680 -0.31 -0.37 -8.07
C SER A 680 -0.37 -1.86 -8.45
N ALA A 681 -1.10 -2.65 -7.66
CA ALA A 681 -1.25 -4.10 -7.82
C ALA A 681 -2.07 -4.44 -9.05
N LEU A 682 -2.87 -3.50 -9.58
CA LEU A 682 -3.74 -3.75 -10.71
C LEU A 682 -2.98 -4.24 -11.94
N GLU A 683 -1.86 -3.62 -12.31
CA GLU A 683 -1.10 -4.04 -13.51
C GLU A 683 -0.41 -5.38 -13.32
N SER A 684 0.16 -5.63 -12.13
CA SER A 684 0.75 -6.92 -11.78
C SER A 684 -0.30 -8.03 -11.76
N ALA A 685 -1.45 -7.80 -11.13
CA ALA A 685 -2.56 -8.75 -11.02
C ALA A 685 -3.23 -9.04 -12.36
N THR A 686 -3.52 -8.01 -13.15
CA THR A 686 -4.12 -8.16 -14.49
C THR A 686 -3.16 -8.89 -15.43
N SER A 687 -1.85 -8.57 -15.40
CA SER A 687 -0.82 -9.29 -16.16
C SER A 687 -0.69 -10.75 -15.75
N LEU A 688 -0.78 -11.04 -14.45
CA LEU A 688 -0.76 -12.40 -13.91
C LEU A 688 -1.97 -13.21 -14.40
N ILE A 689 -3.18 -12.64 -14.34
CA ILE A 689 -4.42 -13.27 -14.84
C ILE A 689 -4.34 -13.52 -16.34
N MET A 690 -3.89 -12.53 -17.14
CA MET A 690 -3.74 -12.68 -18.58
C MET A 690 -2.70 -13.75 -18.95
N SER A 691 -1.58 -13.80 -18.22
CA SER A 691 -0.56 -14.83 -18.44
C SER A 691 -1.10 -16.23 -18.11
N ALA A 692 -1.86 -16.37 -17.02
CA ALA A 692 -2.54 -17.62 -16.66
C ALA A 692 -3.59 -18.04 -17.71
N LYS A 693 -4.38 -17.09 -18.23
CA LYS A 693 -5.34 -17.31 -19.34
C LYS A 693 -4.66 -17.84 -20.59
N ASN A 694 -3.59 -17.17 -21.03
CA ASN A 694 -2.82 -17.58 -22.19
C ASN A 694 -2.21 -18.98 -22.03
N LEU A 695 -1.69 -19.29 -20.84
CA LEU A 695 -1.17 -20.62 -20.52
C LEU A 695 -2.28 -21.68 -20.51
N MET A 696 -3.44 -21.39 -19.91
CA MET A 696 -4.60 -22.30 -19.88
C MET A 696 -5.07 -22.64 -21.29
N ASN A 697 -5.17 -21.65 -22.18
CA ASN A 697 -5.47 -21.86 -23.60
C ASN A 697 -4.43 -22.71 -24.32
N ALA A 698 -3.13 -22.50 -24.07
CA ALA A 698 -2.08 -23.33 -24.64
C ALA A 698 -2.16 -24.79 -24.13
N VAL A 699 -2.46 -25.00 -22.84
CA VAL A 699 -2.68 -26.33 -22.27
C VAL A 699 -3.91 -27.01 -22.89
N ILE A 700 -5.04 -26.30 -23.04
CA ILE A 700 -6.24 -26.81 -23.71
C ILE A 700 -5.91 -27.32 -25.12
N LEU A 701 -5.21 -26.51 -25.91
CA LEU A 701 -4.87 -26.83 -27.29
C LEU A 701 -3.87 -27.99 -27.37
N THR A 702 -2.89 -28.04 -26.47
CA THR A 702 -1.93 -29.16 -26.39
C THR A 702 -2.64 -30.46 -26.05
N VAL A 703 -3.57 -30.50 -25.08
CA VAL A 703 -4.35 -31.72 -24.76
C VAL A 703 -5.15 -32.21 -25.98
N LYS A 704 -5.86 -31.30 -26.68
CA LYS A 704 -6.61 -31.63 -27.90
C LYS A 704 -5.70 -32.15 -29.01
N ALA A 705 -4.60 -31.45 -29.28
CA ALA A 705 -3.64 -31.80 -30.32
C ALA A 705 -2.91 -33.11 -29.99
N SER A 706 -2.58 -33.37 -28.72
CA SER A 706 -1.99 -34.64 -28.26
C SER A 706 -2.95 -35.79 -28.48
N TYR A 707 -4.25 -35.64 -28.20
CA TYR A 707 -5.25 -36.66 -28.52
C TYR A 707 -5.28 -36.95 -30.02
N VAL A 708 -5.45 -35.91 -30.85
CA VAL A 708 -5.51 -36.05 -32.32
C VAL A 708 -4.23 -36.70 -32.86
N ALA A 709 -3.05 -36.28 -32.41
CA ALA A 709 -1.78 -36.86 -32.81
C ALA A 709 -1.65 -38.34 -32.40
N SER A 710 -2.14 -38.70 -31.20
CA SER A 710 -2.14 -40.07 -30.67
C SER A 710 -3.02 -41.02 -31.50
N THR A 711 -4.13 -40.54 -32.06
CA THR A 711 -4.99 -41.36 -32.94
C THR A 711 -4.35 -41.69 -34.30
N LYS A 712 -3.28 -40.97 -34.68
CA LYS A 712 -2.62 -41.06 -36.00
C LYS A 712 -1.30 -41.83 -35.96
N PHE A 713 -1.06 -42.64 -34.93
CA PHE A 713 0.15 -43.48 -34.82
C PHE A 713 0.11 -44.64 -35.84
N ARG A 714 1.29 -45.02 -36.38
CA ARG A 714 1.43 -46.17 -37.29
C ARG A 714 2.04 -47.39 -36.57
N GLY A 715 1.45 -48.57 -36.75
CA GLY A 715 2.02 -49.86 -36.32
C GLY A 715 1.85 -50.20 -34.82
N SER A 716 2.57 -51.24 -34.35
CA SER A 716 2.53 -51.78 -32.98
C SER A 716 3.13 -50.85 -31.89
N ASN A 717 3.46 -49.61 -32.23
CA ASN A 717 3.99 -48.62 -31.28
C ASN A 717 2.84 -48.05 -30.45
N LYS A 718 2.43 -48.78 -29.41
CA LYS A 718 1.45 -48.32 -28.43
C LYS A 718 2.00 -47.05 -27.75
N SER A 719 1.18 -46.01 -27.71
CA SER A 719 1.45 -44.78 -26.96
C SER A 719 1.73 -45.11 -25.48
N ALA A 720 2.64 -44.37 -24.84
CA ALA A 720 2.79 -44.40 -23.39
C ALA A 720 1.54 -43.80 -22.68
N ILE A 721 0.76 -43.00 -23.40
CA ILE A 721 -0.42 -42.28 -22.90
C ILE A 721 -1.69 -42.93 -23.45
N ASN A 722 -2.58 -43.34 -22.54
CA ASN A 722 -3.82 -44.02 -22.88
C ASN A 722 -5.02 -43.07 -22.86
N TRP A 723 -5.63 -42.83 -24.02
CA TRP A 723 -6.82 -42.00 -24.13
C TRP A 723 -8.07 -42.87 -23.98
N LYS A 724 -8.62 -42.93 -22.77
CA LYS A 724 -9.88 -43.61 -22.46
C LYS A 724 -10.97 -42.60 -22.14
N MET A 725 -12.14 -42.77 -22.74
CA MET A 725 -13.31 -41.94 -22.40
C MET A 725 -13.95 -42.43 -21.10
N ARG A 726 -14.39 -41.49 -20.27
CA ARG A 726 -15.19 -41.76 -19.07
C ARG A 726 -16.62 -42.09 -19.45
N ALA A 727 -17.29 -42.96 -18.70
CA ALA A 727 -18.71 -43.22 -18.91
C ALA A 727 -19.51 -41.91 -18.69
N PRO A 728 -20.41 -41.51 -19.60
CA PRO A 728 -21.16 -40.27 -19.46
C PRO A 728 -22.03 -40.30 -18.21
N GLY A 729 -21.89 -39.26 -17.37
CA GLY A 729 -22.74 -39.09 -16.18
C GLY A 729 -24.21 -38.88 -16.57
N LYS A 730 -25.14 -39.40 -15.77
CA LYS A 730 -26.58 -39.17 -15.96
C LYS A 730 -26.88 -37.69 -15.78
N LYS A 731 -27.42 -37.02 -16.80
CA LYS A 731 -27.90 -35.64 -16.67
C LYS A 731 -29.14 -35.62 -15.77
N PRO A 732 -29.26 -34.70 -14.80
CA PRO A 732 -30.49 -34.53 -14.05
C PRO A 732 -31.62 -34.09 -15.00
N LEU A 733 -32.80 -34.72 -14.88
CA LEU A 733 -33.97 -34.43 -15.73
C LEU A 733 -34.58 -33.05 -15.46
N ILE A 734 -34.22 -32.41 -14.34
CA ILE A 734 -34.64 -31.06 -13.96
C ILE A 734 -33.38 -30.29 -13.58
N SER A 735 -33.09 -29.22 -14.30
CA SER A 735 -32.03 -28.26 -13.99
C SER A 735 -32.54 -27.26 -12.94
N SER A 736 -31.84 -27.11 -11.81
CA SER A 736 -32.04 -26.00 -10.87
C SER A 736 -31.28 -24.73 -11.27
N GLN A 737 -30.55 -24.77 -12.40
CA GLN A 737 -29.95 -23.59 -13.04
C GLN A 737 -30.94 -23.05 -14.09
N PRO A 738 -31.15 -21.73 -14.18
CA PRO A 738 -31.89 -21.15 -15.29
C PRO A 738 -31.11 -21.43 -16.58
N SER A 739 -31.74 -22.15 -17.51
CA SER A 739 -31.19 -22.45 -18.82
C SER A 739 -31.19 -21.20 -19.70
N GLU A 740 -30.03 -20.79 -20.22
CA GLU A 740 -29.90 -19.75 -21.25
C GLU A 740 -30.53 -20.11 -22.61
N ASP A 741 -31.02 -21.34 -22.79
CA ASP A 741 -31.74 -21.75 -24.00
C ASP A 741 -33.25 -21.60 -23.82
N SER A 742 -33.76 -20.38 -23.93
CA SER A 742 -35.21 -20.11 -23.95
C SER A 742 -35.68 -19.30 -25.16
N TYR A 743 -35.04 -19.37 -26.33
CA TYR A 743 -35.69 -18.90 -27.57
C TYR A 743 -35.23 -19.69 -28.81
N SER A 744 -35.67 -20.95 -28.92
CA SER A 744 -35.76 -21.62 -30.23
C SER A 744 -37.17 -22.19 -30.43
N ARG A 745 -38.11 -21.31 -30.82
CA ARG A 745 -39.34 -21.69 -31.51
C ARG A 745 -39.60 -20.76 -32.71
N VAL A 746 -39.34 -21.34 -33.89
CA VAL A 746 -40.06 -21.30 -35.19
C VAL A 746 -40.79 -19.98 -35.60
N PRO A 747 -40.57 -19.46 -36.83
CA PRO A 747 -40.90 -18.09 -37.21
C PRO A 747 -42.37 -17.90 -37.63
N ALA A 748 -42.97 -16.79 -37.20
CA ALA A 748 -44.19 -16.24 -37.77
C ALA A 748 -43.98 -14.76 -38.13
N LYS A 749 -44.22 -14.43 -39.40
CA LYS A 749 -44.11 -13.11 -40.03
C LYS A 749 -45.01 -12.09 -39.33
N SER A 750 -44.52 -10.86 -39.13
CA SER A 750 -45.11 -9.64 -39.73
C SER A 750 -44.48 -8.35 -39.19
N THR A 751 -43.94 -7.57 -40.13
CA THR A 751 -43.78 -6.11 -40.23
C THR A 751 -43.55 -5.26 -38.97
N ARG A 752 -42.31 -4.76 -38.85
CA ARG A 752 -42.03 -3.44 -38.28
C ARG A 752 -41.42 -2.56 -39.36
N HIS A 753 -42.10 -1.47 -39.70
CA HIS A 753 -41.42 -0.29 -40.26
C HIS A 753 -40.43 0.17 -39.20
N ARG A 754 -39.14 0.17 -39.52
CA ARG A 754 -38.08 0.74 -38.69
C ARG A 754 -37.35 1.75 -39.56
N GLU A 755 -37.39 3.00 -39.13
CA GLU A 755 -36.60 4.08 -39.70
C GLU A 755 -35.12 3.67 -39.70
N GLN A 756 -34.46 3.88 -40.83
CA GLN A 756 -33.09 3.41 -41.08
C GLN A 756 -32.10 4.19 -40.22
N THR A 757 -31.22 3.47 -39.53
CA THR A 757 -30.10 4.08 -38.81
C THR A 757 -28.95 4.37 -39.77
N PRO A 758 -28.07 5.36 -39.47
CA PRO A 758 -26.96 5.76 -40.35
C PRO A 758 -25.99 4.62 -40.72
N LEU A 759 -25.86 3.62 -39.85
CA LEU A 759 -25.10 2.38 -40.09
C LEU A 759 -25.65 1.56 -41.28
N GLN A 760 -26.94 1.69 -41.57
CA GLN A 760 -27.61 1.03 -42.69
C GLN A 760 -27.41 1.80 -44.01
N ALA A 761 -27.24 3.13 -43.96
CA ALA A 761 -26.87 3.94 -45.11
C ALA A 761 -25.40 3.71 -45.52
N LEU A 762 -24.53 3.42 -44.55
CA LEU A 762 -23.11 3.09 -44.78
C LEU A 762 -22.90 1.69 -45.39
N SER A 763 -23.87 0.78 -45.24
CA SER A 763 -23.82 -0.58 -45.81
C SER A 763 -24.21 -0.65 -47.29
N GLU A 764 -24.80 0.39 -47.88
CA GLU A 764 -25.29 0.37 -49.27
C GLU A 764 -24.22 0.76 -50.31
N PHE A 765 -22.97 1.01 -49.88
CA PHE A 765 -21.92 1.51 -50.74
C PHE A 765 -20.71 0.57 -50.87
N ASP A 766 -20.94 -0.70 -51.26
CA ASP A 766 -19.95 -1.37 -52.12
C ASP A 766 -20.50 -2.53 -52.97
N THR A 767 -20.13 -2.52 -54.25
CA THR A 767 -20.36 -3.50 -55.33
C THR A 767 -21.74 -3.58 -56.04
N GLN A 768 -22.06 -2.58 -56.87
CA GLN A 768 -22.80 -2.86 -58.12
C GLN A 768 -22.15 -2.19 -59.33
N ALA A 769 -21.34 -2.97 -60.05
CA ALA A 769 -21.13 -2.76 -61.49
C ALA A 769 -22.46 -3.08 -62.24
N PRO A 770 -22.75 -2.40 -63.36
CA PRO A 770 -24.11 -2.18 -63.82
C PRO A 770 -24.68 -3.42 -64.51
N ARG A 771 -25.78 -3.97 -63.98
CA ARG A 771 -26.62 -4.89 -64.76
C ARG A 771 -27.47 -4.08 -65.74
N LYS A 772 -27.04 -4.08 -67.01
CA LYS A 772 -27.89 -3.71 -68.15
C LYS A 772 -29.18 -4.55 -68.12
N ARG A 773 -30.33 -3.88 -68.19
CA ARG A 773 -31.59 -4.47 -68.66
C ARG A 773 -31.45 -4.76 -70.16
N THR A 774 -31.89 -5.92 -70.62
CA THR A 774 -33.13 -6.14 -71.41
C THR A 774 -33.19 -7.55 -71.99
N ASP A 775 -34.38 -8.15 -71.82
CA ASP A 775 -35.15 -9.04 -72.69
C ASP A 775 -34.66 -10.43 -73.15
N PHE A 776 -35.61 -11.36 -72.96
CA PHE A 776 -35.75 -12.79 -73.32
C PHE A 776 -35.18 -13.84 -72.38
#